data_AF-A0A7Y3J0D4-F1
#
_entry.id   AF-A0A7Y3J0D4-F1
#
_cell.length_a   1.000
_cell.length_b   1.000
_cell.length_c   1.000
_cell.angle_alpha   90.00
_cell.angle_beta   90.00
_cell.angle_gamma   90.00
#
_symmetry.space_group_name_H-M   'P 1'
#
loop_
_entity.id
_entity.type
_entity.pdbx_description
1 polymer ?
#
loop_
_entity_poly.entity_id
_entity_poly.type
_entity_poly.pdbx_seq_one_letter_code
_entity_poly.pdbx_strand_id
1 'polypeptide(L)'
;MNKELLTPQLLENQLERLARLQGADPGIFVLAVHAFVEAYCRRYLTNVDPEGKGFSDWIEELRKELVSTANRFLPELNVLNNLKAMRFMVNSVRHEFKPMTVLNAQIATQQLYQFCKLVGLEGGHSLQRVLDYNEVWKERKAKGELVQSLKDLGFALTTAVNRSNELTQQVARLTELEAEKDSLVTQTLGLEVQLKELTKTKHDKNQRIDELRQERALLNQKLNETRKQLDSLDDTKAYLRTLEYMTVFTRTRGAYEKLVTRLTSEQVAVLDQISLQKDFLIKGAAGTGKTLVLLKAIEKAKGKTTQSSLPLLELSGSVLLLTYTKTLAKYASYMASLVDPEAGDRISTADSFIVEKFRELYPSAGVSYDITKEIAGSLSEPPLDTKLLVAEAESFIWANFITKEEYIDQMVERTGMKNSLRKEQRVQVWKAVTAMEQTMREKGLWAPNLAACELARNATKLPEASRLDYVFVDEAQDLSAAALSALKAIAKKCVVLAGDADQSIYQPFFSFRRAGIDIAGRTRVLRINFRNTVQVHEFAERFRKKSQGFDTESSPEAFREGPEPEVFQGESPAEIQALLAQRVDLFVQRLGYDPENIAIVATTTGDLDSLAQLLNKKGYATANVKDKDFDFSQRGSLRLSTMHSVKGLDFPVVLVYLTRLFGSDTLDQSVVEKHLRNVIYVAVTRAMEHCNIFVKKGSTNQLVVDLIEALTPSASL
;
A
#
# COMPACT_ATOMS: atom_id res chain seq x y z
N MET A 1 6.09 45.14 -35.80
CA MET A 1 6.21 43.92 -34.97
C MET A 1 6.78 42.80 -35.84
N ASN A 2 8.07 42.50 -35.72
CA ASN A 2 8.66 41.34 -36.39
C ASN A 2 8.16 40.07 -35.71
N LYS A 3 7.23 39.37 -36.36
CA LYS A 3 6.52 38.16 -35.92
C LYS A 3 7.35 36.87 -36.10
N GLU A 4 8.64 36.87 -35.80
CA GLU A 4 9.48 35.67 -36.04
C GLU A 4 10.08 34.99 -34.80
N LEU A 5 9.78 35.42 -33.57
CA LEU A 5 10.61 34.99 -32.42
C LEU A 5 9.97 34.13 -31.33
N LEU A 6 8.77 33.58 -31.53
CA LEU A 6 8.32 32.34 -30.88
C LEU A 6 7.31 31.66 -31.81
N THR A 7 7.66 30.54 -32.43
CA THR A 7 6.59 29.70 -33.00
C THR A 7 5.64 29.32 -31.86
N PRO A 8 4.32 29.30 -32.07
CA PRO A 8 3.36 28.87 -31.05
C PRO A 8 3.76 27.53 -30.41
N GLN A 9 4.36 26.63 -31.21
CA GLN A 9 4.90 25.35 -30.77
C GLN A 9 6.05 25.47 -29.75
N LEU A 10 7.00 26.41 -29.96
CA LEU A 10 8.13 26.59 -29.04
C LEU A 10 7.66 27.18 -27.70
N LEU A 11 6.73 28.14 -27.76
CA LEU A 11 6.10 28.73 -26.57
C LEU A 11 5.37 27.65 -25.76
N GLU A 12 4.55 26.84 -26.43
CA GLU A 12 3.80 25.76 -25.80
C GLU A 12 4.75 24.75 -25.15
N ASN A 13 5.82 24.34 -25.84
CA ASN A 13 6.84 23.45 -25.29
C ASN A 13 7.56 24.04 -24.07
N GLN A 14 7.85 25.35 -24.06
CA GLN A 14 8.49 26.02 -22.92
C GLN A 14 7.55 26.14 -21.72
N LEU A 15 6.27 26.47 -21.95
CA LEU A 15 5.24 26.51 -20.91
C LEU A 15 4.93 25.10 -20.37
N GLU A 16 4.92 24.08 -21.21
CA GLU A 16 4.78 22.68 -20.78
C GLU A 16 5.98 22.24 -19.93
N ARG A 17 7.20 22.65 -20.29
CA ARG A 17 8.39 22.42 -19.45
C ARG A 17 8.29 23.09 -18.09
N LEU A 18 7.77 24.32 -18.01
CA LEU A 18 7.49 25.00 -16.75
C LEU A 18 6.39 24.29 -15.94
N ALA A 19 5.33 23.83 -16.59
CA ALA A 19 4.26 23.06 -15.96
C ALA A 19 4.78 21.77 -15.32
N ARG A 20 5.69 21.05 -16.00
CA ARG A 20 6.32 19.83 -15.47
C ARG A 20 7.22 20.08 -14.25
N LEU A 21 7.70 21.30 -14.04
CA LEU A 21 8.51 21.67 -12.88
C LEU A 21 7.65 22.03 -11.65
N GLN A 22 6.34 22.20 -11.82
CA GLN A 22 5.44 22.48 -10.70
C GLN A 22 5.36 21.27 -9.75
N GLY A 23 5.51 21.52 -8.45
CA GLY A 23 5.50 20.47 -7.42
C GLY A 23 6.82 19.71 -7.22
N ALA A 24 7.91 20.14 -7.87
CA ALA A 24 9.24 19.56 -7.68
C ALA A 24 10.05 20.28 -6.59
N ASP A 25 10.34 21.57 -6.77
CA ASP A 25 11.01 22.44 -5.78
C ASP A 25 10.58 23.91 -5.98
N PRO A 26 10.16 24.64 -4.93
CA PRO A 26 9.70 26.02 -5.07
C PRO A 26 10.79 26.99 -5.54
N GLY A 27 12.04 26.83 -5.10
CA GLY A 27 13.15 27.72 -5.48
C GLY A 27 13.54 27.57 -6.95
N ILE A 28 13.69 26.32 -7.40
CA ILE A 28 14.00 25.99 -8.80
C ILE A 28 12.87 26.41 -9.74
N PHE A 29 11.61 26.27 -9.32
CA PHE A 29 10.48 26.73 -10.11
C PHE A 29 10.47 28.26 -10.27
N VAL A 30 10.64 29.01 -9.17
CA VAL A 30 10.73 30.48 -9.23
C VAL A 30 11.90 30.92 -10.12
N LEU A 31 13.06 30.27 -10.00
CA LEU A 31 14.22 30.51 -10.87
C LEU A 31 13.90 30.24 -12.34
N ALA A 32 13.18 29.16 -12.64
CA ALA A 32 12.77 28.81 -14.01
C ALA A 32 11.78 29.83 -14.60
N VAL A 33 10.84 30.35 -13.80
CA VAL A 33 9.92 31.43 -14.20
C VAL A 33 10.71 32.69 -14.58
N HIS A 34 11.69 33.09 -13.76
CA HIS A 34 12.55 34.24 -14.07
C HIS A 34 13.42 34.01 -15.31
N ALA A 35 13.95 32.80 -15.49
CA ALA A 35 14.72 32.44 -16.68
C ALA A 35 13.86 32.47 -17.95
N PHE A 36 12.59 32.06 -17.88
CA PHE A 36 11.64 32.17 -18.99
C PHE A 36 11.39 33.62 -19.38
N VAL A 37 11.12 34.49 -18.39
CA VAL A 37 10.92 35.93 -18.62
C VAL A 37 12.19 36.56 -19.21
N GLU A 38 13.37 36.26 -18.67
CA GLU A 38 14.64 36.78 -19.18
C GLU A 38 14.89 36.33 -20.62
N ALA A 39 14.65 35.06 -20.93
CA ALA A 39 14.80 34.51 -22.28
C ALA A 39 13.83 35.16 -23.27
N TYR A 40 12.60 35.48 -22.84
CA TYR A 40 11.65 36.26 -23.63
C TYR A 40 12.19 37.65 -23.92
N CYS A 41 12.61 38.39 -22.89
CA CYS A 41 13.14 39.75 -23.04
C CYS A 41 14.34 39.80 -24.00
N ARG A 42 15.30 38.88 -23.85
CA ARG A 42 16.50 38.80 -24.70
C ARG A 42 16.16 38.58 -26.18
N ARG A 43 15.09 37.82 -26.45
CA ARG A 43 14.63 37.54 -27.82
C ARG A 43 13.76 38.65 -28.39
N TYR A 44 12.99 39.33 -27.55
CA TYR A 44 12.13 40.43 -27.96
C TYR A 44 12.94 41.70 -28.24
N LEU A 45 13.90 42.02 -27.37
CA LEU A 45 14.76 43.21 -27.41
C LEU A 45 16.05 42.97 -28.21
N THR A 46 15.92 42.56 -29.48
CA THR A 46 17.06 42.19 -30.35
C THR A 46 18.06 43.32 -30.64
N ASN A 47 17.66 44.59 -30.49
CA ASN A 47 18.50 45.77 -30.75
C ASN A 47 19.28 46.26 -29.50
N VAL A 48 19.27 45.49 -28.42
CA VAL A 48 19.91 45.86 -27.15
C VAL A 48 21.18 45.06 -26.95
N ASP A 49 22.32 45.75 -26.74
CA ASP A 49 23.60 45.12 -26.45
C ASP A 49 23.50 44.25 -25.17
N PRO A 50 23.76 42.93 -25.27
CA PRO A 50 23.58 42.01 -24.15
C PRO A 50 24.75 42.01 -23.14
N GLU A 51 25.89 42.65 -23.42
CA GLU A 51 27.04 42.59 -22.52
C GLU A 51 26.78 43.31 -21.18
N GLY A 52 27.06 42.62 -20.08
CA GLY A 52 26.94 43.16 -18.71
C GLY A 52 25.51 43.38 -18.18
N LYS A 53 24.46 43.19 -18.99
CA LYS A 53 23.06 43.41 -18.55
C LYS A 53 22.52 42.24 -17.73
N GLY A 54 22.09 42.56 -16.51
CA GLY A 54 21.39 41.64 -15.62
C GLY A 54 19.87 41.64 -15.84
N PHE A 55 19.16 40.75 -15.16
CA PHE A 55 17.71 40.61 -15.25
C PHE A 55 16.94 41.94 -15.07
N SER A 56 17.36 42.77 -14.11
CA SER A 56 16.72 44.08 -13.87
C SER A 56 16.84 45.05 -15.03
N ASP A 57 17.93 44.97 -15.79
CA ASP A 57 18.19 45.85 -16.93
C ASP A 57 17.28 45.43 -18.09
N TRP A 58 17.17 44.13 -18.34
CA TRP A 58 16.25 43.57 -19.34
C TRP A 58 14.78 43.93 -19.08
N ILE A 59 14.35 43.88 -17.82
CA ILE A 59 12.98 44.28 -17.44
C ILE A 59 12.74 45.78 -17.65
N GLU A 60 13.74 46.63 -17.37
CA GLU A 60 13.60 48.08 -17.57
C GLU A 60 13.56 48.45 -19.05
N GLU A 61 14.37 47.79 -19.90
CA GLU A 61 14.31 48.02 -21.34
C GLU A 61 12.97 47.55 -21.94
N LEU A 62 12.45 46.40 -21.51
CA LEU A 62 11.11 45.94 -21.92
C LEU A 62 10.04 46.95 -21.52
N ARG A 63 10.14 47.51 -20.30
CA ARG A 63 9.22 48.53 -19.82
C ARG A 63 9.26 49.79 -20.69
N LYS A 64 10.46 50.29 -21.03
CA LYS A 64 10.60 51.47 -21.90
C LYS A 64 9.99 51.22 -23.27
N GLU A 65 10.21 50.05 -23.86
CA GLU A 65 9.64 49.70 -25.16
C GLU A 65 8.10 49.65 -25.09
N LEU A 66 7.54 48.98 -24.10
CA LEU A 66 6.08 48.87 -23.89
C LEU A 66 5.43 50.24 -23.62
N VAL A 67 6.09 51.13 -22.87
CA VAL A 67 5.60 52.51 -22.65
C VAL A 67 5.70 53.34 -23.92
N SER A 68 6.76 53.17 -24.72
CA SER A 68 6.92 53.89 -25.99
C SER A 68 5.91 53.47 -27.05
N THR A 69 5.43 52.22 -27.01
CA THR A 69 4.40 51.69 -27.92
C THR A 69 2.98 51.95 -27.40
N ALA A 70 2.78 52.02 -26.09
CA ALA A 70 1.49 52.29 -25.47
C ALA A 70 1.30 53.79 -25.22
N ASN A 71 0.51 54.44 -26.08
CA ASN A 71 0.15 55.86 -25.96
C ASN A 71 -0.82 56.18 -24.78
N ARG A 72 -0.75 55.42 -23.68
CA ARG A 72 -1.61 55.52 -22.48
C ARG A 72 -0.94 54.91 -21.25
N PHE A 73 -1.39 55.29 -20.05
CA PHE A 73 -0.97 54.66 -18.80
C PHE A 73 -1.43 53.20 -18.73
N LEU A 74 -0.50 52.27 -18.53
CA LEU A 74 -0.75 50.83 -18.39
C LEU A 74 -0.52 50.40 -16.94
N PRO A 75 -1.56 50.31 -16.08
CA PRO A 75 -1.43 49.79 -14.72
C PRO A 75 -0.90 48.35 -14.67
N GLU A 76 -0.99 47.60 -15.77
CA GLU A 76 -0.49 46.24 -15.94
C GLU A 76 1.05 46.15 -15.90
N LEU A 77 1.78 47.26 -16.05
CA LEU A 77 3.24 47.31 -15.95
C LEU A 77 3.77 47.04 -14.53
N ASN A 78 2.90 47.07 -13.51
CA ASN A 78 3.28 46.75 -12.13
C ASN A 78 3.84 45.33 -11.95
N VAL A 79 3.48 44.39 -12.82
CA VAL A 79 4.06 43.03 -12.81
C VAL A 79 5.58 43.05 -13.03
N LEU A 80 6.08 43.96 -13.87
CA LEU A 80 7.51 44.11 -14.15
C LEU A 80 8.27 44.60 -12.91
N ASN A 81 7.68 45.51 -12.13
CA ASN A 81 8.25 45.97 -10.87
C ASN A 81 8.32 44.84 -9.83
N ASN A 82 7.27 44.00 -9.77
CA ASN A 82 7.20 42.87 -8.85
C ASN A 82 8.24 41.78 -9.19
N LEU A 83 8.41 41.46 -10.47
CA LEU A 83 9.47 40.56 -10.96
C LEU A 83 10.86 41.11 -10.66
N LYS A 84 11.06 42.42 -10.82
CA LYS A 84 12.33 43.10 -10.51
C LYS A 84 12.65 43.04 -9.01
N ALA A 85 11.66 43.23 -8.14
CA ALA A 85 11.82 43.17 -6.69
C ALA A 85 12.15 41.74 -6.19
N MET A 86 11.59 40.71 -6.82
CA MET A 86 11.83 39.31 -6.44
C MET A 86 13.25 38.81 -6.80
N ARG A 87 13.99 39.53 -7.65
CA ARG A 87 15.35 39.19 -8.11
C ARG A 87 16.34 38.87 -7.00
N PHE A 88 16.33 39.62 -5.89
CA PHE A 88 17.28 39.39 -4.79
C PHE A 88 17.12 37.98 -4.20
N MET A 89 15.88 37.55 -4.01
CA MET A 89 15.58 36.20 -3.53
C MET A 89 15.93 35.15 -4.58
N VAL A 90 15.64 35.39 -5.86
CA VAL A 90 16.00 34.45 -6.95
C VAL A 90 17.51 34.31 -7.14
N ASN A 91 18.26 35.40 -6.98
CA ASN A 91 19.73 35.37 -7.03
C ASN A 91 20.32 34.55 -5.88
N SER A 92 19.68 34.55 -4.71
CA SER A 92 20.09 33.68 -3.60
C SER A 92 19.86 32.19 -3.90
N VAL A 93 18.83 31.84 -4.68
CA VAL A 93 18.69 30.49 -5.24
C VAL A 93 19.76 30.21 -6.30
N ARG A 94 20.04 31.18 -7.18
CA ARG A 94 20.97 31.03 -8.31
C ARG A 94 22.43 30.87 -7.89
N HIS A 95 22.88 31.65 -6.90
CA HIS A 95 24.28 31.72 -6.50
C HIS A 95 24.59 30.89 -5.25
N GLU A 96 23.61 30.70 -4.37
CA GLU A 96 23.80 30.05 -3.06
C GLU A 96 22.88 28.83 -2.86
N PHE A 97 22.05 28.49 -3.86
CA PHE A 97 21.11 27.35 -3.82
C PHE A 97 20.15 27.35 -2.62
N LYS A 98 19.82 28.55 -2.11
CA LYS A 98 18.95 28.71 -0.95
C LYS A 98 17.50 28.25 -1.26
N PRO A 99 16.82 27.60 -0.29
CA PRO A 99 15.43 27.17 -0.48
C PRO A 99 14.47 28.36 -0.53
N MET A 100 13.33 28.19 -1.19
CA MET A 100 12.22 29.16 -1.19
C MET A 100 10.92 28.52 -0.70
N THR A 101 10.00 29.35 -0.23
CA THR A 101 8.70 28.90 0.26
C THR A 101 7.72 28.59 -0.88
N VAL A 102 6.72 27.76 -0.60
CA VAL A 102 5.58 27.51 -1.49
C VAL A 102 4.85 28.80 -1.86
N LEU A 103 4.71 29.73 -0.91
CA LEU A 103 4.12 31.05 -1.16
C LEU A 103 4.87 31.81 -2.26
N ASN A 104 6.21 31.72 -2.29
CA ASN A 104 7.01 32.34 -3.34
C ASN A 104 6.74 31.72 -4.72
N ALA A 105 6.58 30.39 -4.80
CA ALA A 105 6.21 29.72 -6.05
C ALA A 105 4.79 30.08 -6.53
N GLN A 106 3.84 30.24 -5.62
CA GLN A 106 2.49 30.72 -5.94
C GLN A 106 2.50 32.15 -6.46
N ILE A 107 3.27 33.04 -5.82
CA ILE A 107 3.47 34.43 -6.25
C ILE A 107 4.10 34.46 -7.65
N ALA A 108 5.14 33.65 -7.90
CA ALA A 108 5.78 33.57 -9.21
C ALA A 108 4.83 33.05 -10.30
N THR A 109 3.94 32.11 -9.97
CA THR A 109 2.89 31.60 -10.88
C THR A 109 1.93 32.72 -11.31
N GLN A 110 1.47 33.54 -10.36
CA GLN A 110 0.62 34.70 -10.64
C GLN A 110 1.34 35.77 -11.47
N GLN A 111 2.62 36.03 -11.16
CA GLN A 111 3.44 36.97 -11.93
C GLN A 111 3.68 36.50 -13.37
N LEU A 112 3.91 35.20 -13.58
CA LEU A 112 4.04 34.61 -14.91
C LEU A 112 2.78 34.82 -15.74
N TYR A 113 1.60 34.58 -15.16
CA TYR A 113 0.33 34.80 -15.84
C TYR A 113 0.11 36.26 -16.25
N GLN A 114 0.33 37.18 -15.31
CA GLN A 114 0.22 38.62 -15.58
C GLN A 114 1.22 39.08 -16.63
N PHE A 115 2.44 38.54 -16.61
CA PHE A 115 3.47 38.81 -17.62
C PHE A 115 3.04 38.31 -19.00
N CYS A 116 2.61 37.05 -19.13
CA CYS A 116 2.14 36.49 -20.40
C CYS A 116 0.97 37.32 -20.98
N LYS A 117 0.03 37.75 -20.12
CA LYS A 117 -1.08 38.63 -20.53
C LYS A 117 -0.59 40.01 -21.00
N LEU A 118 0.38 40.61 -20.31
CA LEU A 118 0.95 41.91 -20.66
C LEU A 118 1.62 41.91 -22.04
N VAL A 119 2.35 40.84 -22.36
CA VAL A 119 3.09 40.73 -23.63
C VAL A 119 2.27 40.10 -24.77
N GLY A 120 0.97 39.84 -24.55
CA GLY A 120 0.07 39.28 -25.57
C GLY A 120 0.33 37.82 -25.92
N LEU A 121 0.92 37.05 -24.99
CA LEU A 121 1.10 35.61 -25.13
C LEU A 121 -0.20 34.92 -24.71
N GLU A 122 -1.07 34.63 -25.67
CA GLU A 122 -2.21 33.72 -25.51
C GLU A 122 -1.68 32.28 -25.38
N GLY A 123 -1.09 31.96 -24.23
CA GLY A 123 -0.70 30.58 -23.92
C GLY A 123 -1.95 29.71 -23.90
N GLY A 124 -1.97 28.64 -24.70
CA GLY A 124 -3.08 27.72 -24.79
C GLY A 124 -3.26 26.87 -23.52
N HIS A 125 -3.67 25.61 -23.70
CA HIS A 125 -3.93 24.68 -22.60
C HIS A 125 -2.77 24.55 -21.59
N SER A 126 -1.51 24.77 -21.99
CA SER A 126 -0.37 24.68 -21.07
C SER A 126 -0.25 25.84 -20.07
N LEU A 127 -0.62 27.07 -20.44
CA LEU A 127 -0.64 28.19 -19.47
C LEU A 127 -1.75 27.98 -18.44
N GLN A 128 -2.90 27.49 -18.89
CA GLN A 128 -4.00 27.14 -18.01
C GLN A 128 -3.62 26.01 -17.04
N ARG A 129 -2.88 24.98 -17.51
CA ARG A 129 -2.31 23.95 -16.63
C ARG A 129 -1.37 24.51 -15.57
N VAL A 130 -0.52 25.48 -15.91
CA VAL A 130 0.34 26.16 -14.93
C VAL A 130 -0.49 26.89 -13.86
N LEU A 131 -1.68 27.38 -14.21
CA LEU A 131 -2.58 28.12 -13.31
C LEU A 131 -3.48 27.22 -12.45
N ASP A 132 -3.98 26.11 -13.03
CA ASP A 132 -4.89 25.16 -12.38
C ASP A 132 -4.19 24.36 -11.25
N TYR A 133 -2.86 24.47 -11.14
CA TYR A 133 -2.00 23.65 -10.28
C TYR A 133 -1.53 24.33 -8.97
N ASN A 134 -2.28 25.29 -8.43
CA ASN A 134 -2.00 25.85 -7.10
C ASN A 134 -2.18 24.84 -5.94
N GLU A 135 -2.92 23.75 -6.14
CA GLU A 135 -3.10 22.69 -5.13
C GLU A 135 -1.85 21.79 -4.99
N VAL A 136 -1.06 21.59 -6.05
CA VAL A 136 0.10 20.68 -6.03
C VAL A 136 1.27 21.23 -5.21
N TRP A 137 1.42 22.54 -5.11
CA TRP A 137 2.41 23.15 -4.23
C TRP A 137 2.11 22.95 -2.75
N LYS A 138 0.85 22.70 -2.38
CA LYS A 138 0.47 22.37 -1.00
C LYS A 138 0.95 20.97 -0.61
N GLU A 139 1.27 20.11 -1.57
CA GLU A 139 1.46 18.67 -1.34
C GLU A 139 2.92 18.18 -1.36
N ARG A 140 3.94 19.00 -1.69
CA ARG A 140 5.34 18.49 -1.76
C ARG A 140 6.42 19.48 -1.31
N LYS A 141 7.26 19.01 -0.36
CA LYS A 141 8.62 19.53 -0.09
C LYS A 141 9.66 18.73 -0.89
N ALA A 142 10.87 19.28 -1.08
CA ALA A 142 11.93 18.67 -1.88
C ALA A 142 12.63 17.49 -1.17
N LYS A 143 12.95 16.43 -1.93
CA LYS A 143 13.36 15.10 -1.46
C LYS A 143 14.65 15.05 -0.63
N GLY A 144 15.60 15.97 -0.83
CA GLY A 144 16.89 15.99 -0.12
C GLY A 144 16.80 16.59 1.29
N GLU A 145 16.13 17.74 1.43
CA GLU A 145 15.77 18.30 2.73
C GLU A 145 14.75 17.43 3.45
N LEU A 146 13.84 16.76 2.70
CA LEU A 146 12.98 15.71 3.25
C LEU A 146 13.80 14.58 3.83
N VAL A 147 14.80 14.00 3.16
CA VAL A 147 15.58 12.88 3.71
C VAL A 147 16.33 13.26 4.98
N GLN A 148 16.95 14.44 5.03
CA GLN A 148 17.65 14.88 6.24
C GLN A 148 16.67 15.25 7.36
N SER A 149 15.59 15.97 7.04
CA SER A 149 14.53 16.29 8.02
C SER A 149 13.81 15.03 8.47
N LEU A 150 13.60 14.03 7.61
CA LEU A 150 12.97 12.74 7.93
C LEU A 150 13.89 11.89 8.81
N LYS A 151 15.21 12.00 8.66
CA LYS A 151 16.19 11.39 9.59
C LYS A 151 16.15 12.07 10.97
N ASP A 152 16.17 13.40 11.01
CA ASP A 152 16.10 14.17 12.25
C ASP A 152 14.73 14.01 12.95
N LEU A 153 13.64 13.98 12.17
CA LEU A 153 12.28 13.66 12.60
C LEU A 153 12.14 12.20 13.02
N GLY A 154 12.83 11.28 12.34
CA GLY A 154 12.93 9.88 12.73
C GLY A 154 13.56 9.72 14.10
N PHE A 155 14.65 10.45 14.38
CA PHE A 155 15.29 10.47 15.71
C PHE A 155 14.37 11.05 16.80
N ALA A 156 13.67 12.15 16.50
CA ALA A 156 12.65 12.72 17.38
C ALA A 156 11.47 11.76 17.60
N LEU A 157 11.04 11.05 16.54
CA LEU A 157 9.99 10.03 16.57
C LEU A 157 10.41 8.83 17.43
N THR A 158 11.63 8.31 17.30
CA THR A 158 12.12 7.20 18.14
C THR A 158 12.17 7.60 19.61
N THR A 159 12.54 8.85 19.91
CA THR A 159 12.53 9.40 21.28
C THR A 159 11.09 9.56 21.82
N ALA A 160 10.15 9.94 20.97
CA ALA A 160 8.73 10.05 21.29
C ALA A 160 8.06 8.67 21.42
N VAL A 161 8.31 7.72 20.52
CA VAL A 161 7.73 6.36 20.48
C VAL A 161 8.09 5.56 21.74
N ASN A 162 9.26 5.80 22.35
CA ASN A 162 9.58 5.25 23.67
C ASN A 162 8.65 5.74 24.80
N ARG A 163 7.79 6.74 24.55
CA ARG A 163 6.74 7.29 25.43
C ARG A 163 5.30 6.98 24.94
N SER A 164 5.12 6.01 24.05
CA SER A 164 3.87 5.69 23.32
C SER A 164 2.54 5.78 24.11
N ASN A 165 2.51 5.33 25.38
CA ASN A 165 1.31 5.44 26.22
C ASN A 165 1.02 6.88 26.70
N GLU A 166 2.06 7.67 27.00
CA GLU A 166 1.95 9.05 27.46
C GLU A 166 1.51 9.98 26.31
N LEU A 167 2.04 9.74 25.11
CA LEU A 167 1.69 10.49 23.90
C LEU A 167 0.22 10.35 23.50
N THR A 168 -0.37 9.16 23.66
CA THR A 168 -1.77 8.95 23.29
C THR A 168 -2.70 9.76 24.18
N GLN A 169 -2.42 9.84 25.49
CA GLN A 169 -3.14 10.70 26.42
C GLN A 169 -2.91 12.19 26.12
N GLN A 170 -1.68 12.57 25.77
CA GLN A 170 -1.34 13.93 25.39
C GLN A 170 -2.05 14.37 24.10
N VAL A 171 -2.24 13.50 23.11
CA VAL A 171 -3.00 13.83 21.88
C VAL A 171 -4.47 14.09 22.19
N ALA A 172 -5.10 13.26 23.03
CA ALA A 172 -6.48 13.48 23.45
C ALA A 172 -6.60 14.83 24.19
N ARG A 173 -5.69 15.10 25.13
CA ARG A 173 -5.65 16.37 25.88
C ARG A 173 -5.39 17.57 24.97
N LEU A 174 -4.50 17.44 23.98
CA LEU A 174 -4.22 18.47 23.00
C LEU A 174 -5.49 18.83 22.21
N THR A 175 -6.24 17.81 21.78
CA THR A 175 -7.48 18.00 21.01
C THR A 175 -8.54 18.73 21.82
N GLU A 176 -8.72 18.36 23.09
CA GLU A 176 -9.62 19.06 24.02
C GLU A 176 -9.24 20.54 24.19
N LEU A 177 -7.94 20.81 24.41
CA LEU A 177 -7.44 22.16 24.61
C LEU A 177 -7.51 23.01 23.32
N GLU A 178 -7.28 22.42 22.15
CA GLU A 178 -7.46 23.09 20.86
C GLU A 178 -8.93 23.50 20.65
N ALA A 179 -9.87 22.60 20.93
CA ALA A 179 -11.31 22.87 20.85
C ALA A 179 -11.77 23.92 21.88
N GLU A 180 -11.27 23.85 23.12
CA GLU A 180 -11.52 24.85 24.16
C GLU A 180 -11.00 26.22 23.73
N LYS A 181 -9.77 26.29 23.22
CA LYS A 181 -9.16 27.53 22.71
C LYS A 181 -10.01 28.13 21.58
N ASP A 182 -10.45 27.33 20.61
CA ASP A 182 -11.26 27.82 19.48
C ASP A 182 -12.65 28.31 19.93
N SER A 183 -13.27 27.63 20.90
CA SER A 183 -14.52 28.08 21.55
C SER A 183 -14.33 29.42 22.27
N LEU A 184 -13.28 29.55 23.08
CA LEU A 184 -12.95 30.79 23.79
C LEU A 184 -12.65 31.95 22.83
N VAL A 185 -11.93 31.69 21.72
CA VAL A 185 -11.68 32.69 20.66
C VAL A 185 -13.00 33.16 20.05
N THR A 186 -13.90 32.23 19.73
CA THR A 186 -15.20 32.54 19.12
C THR A 186 -16.07 33.38 20.06
N GLN A 187 -16.13 33.01 21.35
CA GLN A 187 -16.85 33.77 22.37
C GLN A 187 -16.27 35.18 22.54
N THR A 188 -14.94 35.30 22.58
CA THR A 188 -14.24 36.58 22.72
C THR A 188 -14.52 37.50 21.52
N LEU A 189 -14.47 36.97 20.29
CA LEU A 189 -14.81 37.71 19.06
C LEU A 189 -16.28 38.15 19.07
N GLY A 190 -17.20 37.29 19.51
CA GLY A 190 -18.62 37.61 19.64
C GLY A 190 -18.86 38.80 20.59
N LEU A 191 -18.19 38.82 21.74
CA LEU A 191 -18.25 39.93 22.69
C LEU A 191 -17.62 41.21 22.13
N GLU A 192 -16.56 41.13 21.33
CA GLU A 192 -15.97 42.29 20.67
C GLU A 192 -16.91 42.94 19.66
N VAL A 193 -17.67 42.14 18.91
CA VAL A 193 -18.71 42.64 18.00
C VAL A 193 -19.81 43.35 18.79
N GLN A 194 -20.32 42.72 19.85
CA GLN A 194 -21.34 43.33 20.72
C GLN A 194 -20.86 44.63 21.36
N LEU A 195 -19.61 44.68 21.86
CA LEU A 195 -19.01 45.88 22.41
C LEU A 195 -18.89 47.00 21.35
N LYS A 196 -18.53 46.67 20.11
CA LYS A 196 -18.46 47.64 18.99
C LYS A 196 -19.83 48.18 18.58
N GLU A 197 -20.88 47.38 18.68
CA GLU A 197 -22.26 47.81 18.39
C GLU A 197 -22.84 48.70 19.51
N LEU A 198 -22.61 48.30 20.76
CA LEU A 198 -23.09 49.04 21.93
C LEU A 198 -22.37 50.38 22.12
N THR A 199 -21.10 50.48 21.75
CA THR A 199 -20.34 51.75 21.78
C THR A 199 -20.78 52.74 20.69
N LYS A 200 -21.43 52.27 19.62
CA LYS A 200 -22.02 53.14 18.57
C LYS A 200 -23.37 53.74 18.99
N THR A 201 -24.10 53.10 19.89
CA THR A 201 -25.42 53.56 20.36
C THR A 201 -25.28 54.41 21.63
N LYS A 202 -25.14 55.73 21.45
CA LYS A 202 -25.00 56.73 22.53
C LYS A 202 -26.33 57.00 23.26
N HIS A 203 -26.67 56.20 24.27
CA HIS A 203 -27.34 56.65 25.52
C HIS A 203 -27.59 55.45 26.45
N ASP A 204 -27.22 55.58 27.74
CA ASP A 204 -27.61 54.73 28.88
C ASP A 204 -27.19 53.26 28.97
N LYS A 205 -26.05 52.87 28.37
CA LYS A 205 -25.55 51.46 28.45
C LYS A 205 -24.16 51.30 29.08
N ASN A 206 -23.67 52.26 29.87
CA ASN A 206 -22.32 52.20 30.47
C ASN A 206 -22.12 50.97 31.37
N GLN A 207 -23.11 50.64 32.22
CA GLN A 207 -23.04 49.46 33.09
C GLN A 207 -22.93 48.16 32.29
N ARG A 208 -23.71 48.03 31.20
CA ARG A 208 -23.66 46.86 30.32
C ARG A 208 -22.35 46.75 29.54
N ILE A 209 -21.76 47.88 29.13
CA ILE A 209 -20.44 47.92 28.48
C ILE A 209 -19.35 47.46 29.46
N ASP A 210 -19.41 47.87 30.72
CA ASP A 210 -18.42 47.48 31.73
C ASP A 210 -18.56 46.00 32.14
N GLU A 211 -19.78 45.47 32.23
CA GLU A 211 -20.04 44.04 32.39
C GLU A 211 -19.41 43.22 31.24
N LEU A 212 -19.67 43.59 29.99
CA LEU A 212 -19.11 42.89 28.81
C LEU A 212 -17.58 43.00 28.75
N ARG A 213 -16.99 44.09 29.26
CA ARG A 213 -15.53 44.23 29.37
C ARG A 213 -14.95 43.28 30.42
N GLN A 214 -15.61 43.12 31.57
CA GLN A 214 -15.20 42.17 32.60
C GLN A 214 -15.31 40.73 32.10
N GLU A 215 -16.40 40.39 31.43
CA GLU A 215 -16.61 39.07 30.82
C GLU A 215 -15.52 38.75 29.78
N ARG A 216 -15.19 39.73 28.91
CA ARG A 216 -14.09 39.61 27.96
C ARG A 216 -12.73 39.42 28.65
N ALA A 217 -12.48 40.13 29.75
CA ALA A 217 -11.22 39.99 30.49
C ALA A 217 -11.06 38.59 31.08
N LEU A 218 -12.13 38.03 31.65
CA LEU A 218 -12.14 36.66 32.18
C LEU A 218 -11.91 35.62 31.07
N LEU A 219 -12.55 35.77 29.92
CA LEU A 219 -12.35 34.87 28.78
C LEU A 219 -10.92 34.95 28.23
N ASN A 220 -10.35 36.16 28.15
CA ASN A 220 -8.95 36.33 27.74
C ASN A 220 -7.96 35.72 28.74
N GLN A 221 -8.25 35.75 30.04
CA GLN A 221 -7.43 35.08 31.05
C GLN A 221 -7.45 33.56 30.83
N LYS A 222 -8.64 32.96 30.72
CA LYS A 222 -8.79 31.53 30.43
C LYS A 222 -8.09 31.15 29.13
N LEU A 223 -8.25 31.94 28.08
CA LEU A 223 -7.61 31.72 26.79
C LEU A 223 -6.07 31.77 26.87
N ASN A 224 -5.50 32.63 27.72
CA ASN A 224 -4.06 32.65 27.97
C ASN A 224 -3.60 31.43 28.78
N GLU A 225 -4.39 30.95 29.74
CA GLU A 225 -4.11 29.72 30.49
C GLU A 225 -4.15 28.48 29.58
N THR A 226 -5.19 28.35 28.75
CA THR A 226 -5.31 27.29 27.73
C THR A 226 -4.13 27.34 26.74
N ARG A 227 -3.68 28.53 26.30
CA ARG A 227 -2.49 28.67 25.45
C ARG A 227 -1.23 28.16 26.13
N LYS A 228 -0.99 28.49 27.41
CA LYS A 228 0.16 27.96 28.16
C LYS A 228 0.12 26.43 28.27
N GLN A 229 -1.06 25.86 28.49
CA GLN A 229 -1.21 24.39 28.50
C GLN A 229 -0.93 23.80 27.11
N LEU A 230 -1.38 24.45 26.03
CA LEU A 230 -1.04 24.04 24.67
C LEU A 230 0.46 24.11 24.39
N ASP A 231 1.16 25.12 24.87
CA ASP A 231 2.62 25.27 24.69
C ASP A 231 3.38 24.11 25.37
N SER A 232 2.87 23.59 26.50
CA SER A 232 3.46 22.42 27.17
C SER A 232 3.35 21.10 26.37
N LEU A 233 2.52 21.08 25.31
CA LEU A 233 2.29 19.92 24.43
C LEU A 233 2.96 20.09 23.04
N ASP A 234 3.96 20.97 22.93
CA ASP A 234 4.62 21.23 21.65
C ASP A 234 5.32 19.99 21.06
N ASP A 235 5.89 19.11 21.88
CA ASP A 235 6.45 17.82 21.44
C ASP A 235 5.37 16.93 20.78
N THR A 236 4.17 16.88 21.38
CA THR A 236 3.01 16.15 20.84
C THR A 236 2.53 16.75 19.52
N LYS A 237 2.49 18.10 19.43
CA LYS A 237 2.16 18.79 18.16
C LYS A 237 3.20 18.51 17.09
N ALA A 238 4.49 18.50 17.45
CA ALA A 238 5.58 18.19 16.54
C ALA A 238 5.42 16.76 16.01
N TYR A 239 5.19 15.78 16.89
CA TYR A 239 4.89 14.40 16.53
C TYR A 239 3.69 14.29 15.55
N LEU A 240 2.56 14.93 15.85
CA LEU A 240 1.39 14.90 14.97
C LEU A 240 1.68 15.51 13.60
N ARG A 241 2.39 16.65 13.55
CA ARG A 241 2.84 17.25 12.28
C ARG A 241 3.74 16.30 11.51
N THR A 242 4.65 15.58 12.17
CA THR A 242 5.51 14.56 11.55
C THR A 242 4.69 13.47 10.88
N LEU A 243 3.75 12.88 11.63
CA LEU A 243 2.85 11.87 11.09
C LEU A 243 2.05 12.46 9.93
N GLU A 244 1.59 13.69 10.05
CA GLU A 244 0.86 14.34 8.97
C GLU A 244 1.73 14.49 7.70
N TYR A 245 2.98 14.94 7.82
CA TYR A 245 3.88 15.12 6.69
C TYR A 245 4.33 13.82 6.04
N MET A 246 4.46 12.73 6.81
CA MET A 246 4.91 11.43 6.31
C MET A 246 3.82 10.63 5.57
N THR A 247 2.55 11.04 5.67
CA THR A 247 1.37 10.18 5.34
C THR A 247 0.52 10.70 4.19
N VAL A 248 1.06 11.57 3.37
CA VAL A 248 0.28 12.36 2.39
C VAL A 248 -0.29 11.48 1.25
N PHE A 249 0.22 10.27 1.04
CA PHE A 249 -0.04 9.52 -0.20
C PHE A 249 -1.22 8.56 -0.16
N THR A 250 -1.76 8.20 1.01
CA THR A 250 -2.80 7.16 1.10
C THR A 250 -3.93 7.40 2.11
N ARG A 251 -4.06 8.64 2.63
CA ARG A 251 -5.16 8.99 3.54
C ARG A 251 -6.53 8.78 2.94
N THR A 252 -6.72 9.29 1.74
CA THR A 252 -8.00 9.15 1.02
C THR A 252 -8.01 7.89 0.17
N ARG A 253 -9.20 7.33 -0.05
CA ARG A 253 -9.40 6.13 -0.87
C ARG A 253 -8.87 6.33 -2.29
N GLY A 254 -9.10 7.49 -2.87
CA GLY A 254 -8.62 7.81 -4.22
C GLY A 254 -7.09 7.92 -4.32
N ALA A 255 -6.42 8.40 -3.27
CA ALA A 255 -4.96 8.46 -3.24
C ALA A 255 -4.35 7.04 -3.13
N TYR A 256 -4.93 6.20 -2.28
CA TYR A 256 -4.60 4.77 -2.22
C TYR A 256 -4.79 4.08 -3.58
N GLU A 257 -5.95 4.22 -4.22
CA GLU A 257 -6.28 3.62 -5.52
C GLU A 257 -5.27 4.00 -6.62
N LYS A 258 -4.87 5.28 -6.67
CA LYS A 258 -3.84 5.76 -7.60
C LYS A 258 -2.46 5.16 -7.33
N LEU A 259 -2.12 4.91 -6.07
CA LEU A 259 -0.84 4.32 -5.70
C LEU A 259 -0.79 2.84 -6.10
N VAL A 260 -1.83 2.07 -5.79
CA VAL A 260 -1.86 0.61 -6.03
C VAL A 260 -2.02 0.23 -7.50
N THR A 261 -2.47 1.15 -8.35
CA THR A 261 -2.64 0.92 -9.80
C THR A 261 -1.42 1.31 -10.63
N ARG A 262 -0.46 2.05 -10.05
CA ARG A 262 0.72 2.56 -10.77
C ARG A 262 1.83 1.52 -10.81
N LEU A 263 2.22 1.13 -12.02
CA LEU A 263 3.39 0.28 -12.24
C LEU A 263 4.70 1.07 -12.03
N THR A 264 5.71 0.36 -11.54
CA THR A 264 7.06 0.87 -11.36
C THR A 264 7.90 0.52 -12.58
N SER A 265 9.05 1.19 -12.79
CA SER A 265 9.92 0.90 -13.95
C SER A 265 10.37 -0.56 -13.99
N GLU A 266 10.64 -1.18 -12.83
CA GLU A 266 10.97 -2.60 -12.73
C GLU A 266 9.78 -3.48 -13.17
N GLN A 267 8.57 -3.18 -12.66
CA GLN A 267 7.36 -3.92 -13.01
C GLN A 267 7.00 -3.78 -14.50
N VAL A 268 7.19 -2.59 -15.09
CA VAL A 268 7.02 -2.37 -16.54
C VAL A 268 8.02 -3.21 -17.32
N ALA A 269 9.30 -3.21 -16.94
CA ALA A 269 10.32 -4.02 -17.61
C ALA A 269 10.03 -5.53 -17.52
N VAL A 270 9.50 -6.02 -16.39
CA VAL A 270 9.05 -7.41 -16.27
C VAL A 270 7.84 -7.67 -17.15
N LEU A 271 6.84 -6.79 -17.14
CA LEU A 271 5.63 -6.89 -17.97
C LEU A 271 5.95 -6.93 -19.47
N ASP A 272 6.97 -6.21 -19.91
CA ASP A 272 7.44 -6.20 -21.29
C ASP A 272 8.06 -7.53 -21.72
N GLN A 273 8.64 -8.26 -20.77
CA GLN A 273 9.31 -9.54 -21.01
C GLN A 273 8.38 -10.76 -20.86
N ILE A 274 7.17 -10.57 -20.33
CA ILE A 274 6.18 -11.65 -20.25
C ILE A 274 5.76 -12.04 -21.67
N SER A 275 6.16 -13.26 -22.06
CA SER A 275 5.77 -13.88 -23.33
C SER A 275 4.61 -14.84 -23.09
N LEU A 276 3.47 -14.60 -23.74
CA LEU A 276 2.27 -15.44 -23.64
C LEU A 276 2.31 -16.67 -24.57
N GLN A 277 3.50 -17.10 -24.99
CA GLN A 277 3.67 -18.31 -25.81
C GLN A 277 4.08 -19.53 -24.98
N LYS A 278 4.54 -19.30 -23.75
CA LYS A 278 5.26 -20.27 -22.94
C LYS A 278 5.04 -19.96 -21.45
N ASP A 279 5.19 -20.97 -20.59
CA ASP A 279 5.00 -20.75 -19.16
C ASP A 279 6.02 -19.75 -18.60
N PHE A 280 5.61 -18.95 -17.63
CA PHE A 280 6.40 -17.85 -17.10
C PHE A 280 6.22 -17.73 -15.58
N LEU A 281 7.28 -17.37 -14.85
CA LEU A 281 7.24 -17.17 -13.40
C LEU A 281 7.73 -15.78 -13.02
N ILE A 282 6.91 -15.07 -12.27
CA ILE A 282 7.26 -13.82 -11.59
C ILE A 282 7.49 -14.16 -10.12
N LYS A 283 8.72 -14.00 -9.67
CA LYS A 283 9.10 -14.09 -8.26
C LYS A 283 9.19 -12.69 -7.67
N GLY A 284 8.91 -12.57 -6.38
CA GLY A 284 9.19 -11.35 -5.65
C GLY A 284 8.71 -11.46 -4.22
N ALA A 285 9.46 -10.87 -3.31
CA ALA A 285 9.11 -10.82 -1.90
C ALA A 285 7.76 -10.12 -1.63
N ALA A 286 7.30 -10.14 -0.38
CA ALA A 286 6.15 -9.36 0.05
C ALA A 286 6.32 -7.88 -0.35
N GLY A 287 5.25 -7.26 -0.87
CA GLY A 287 5.28 -5.83 -1.22
C GLY A 287 5.82 -5.46 -2.61
N THR A 288 6.27 -6.42 -3.42
CA THR A 288 6.83 -6.17 -4.76
C THR A 288 5.79 -5.92 -5.87
N GLY A 289 4.49 -6.10 -5.59
CA GLY A 289 3.40 -5.81 -6.53
C GLY A 289 3.12 -6.90 -7.58
N LYS A 290 3.41 -8.17 -7.27
CA LYS A 290 3.17 -9.32 -8.15
C LYS A 290 1.77 -9.40 -8.77
N THR A 291 0.72 -9.28 -7.95
CA THR A 291 -0.68 -9.30 -8.38
C THR A 291 -0.97 -8.22 -9.42
N LEU A 292 -0.43 -7.01 -9.24
CA LEU A 292 -0.61 -5.90 -10.19
C LEU A 292 0.04 -6.22 -11.54
N VAL A 293 1.23 -6.81 -11.54
CA VAL A 293 1.90 -7.25 -12.78
C VAL A 293 1.07 -8.31 -13.51
N LEU A 294 0.48 -9.28 -12.79
CA LEU A 294 -0.42 -10.28 -13.40
C LEU A 294 -1.67 -9.62 -14.01
N LEU A 295 -2.33 -8.71 -13.29
CA LEU A 295 -3.50 -7.98 -13.79
C LEU A 295 -3.18 -7.18 -15.05
N LYS A 296 -2.02 -6.51 -15.07
CA LYS A 296 -1.55 -5.75 -16.23
C LYS A 296 -1.10 -6.64 -17.38
N ALA A 297 -0.58 -7.84 -17.10
CA ALA A 297 -0.29 -8.85 -18.12
C ALA A 297 -1.57 -9.37 -18.77
N ILE A 298 -2.66 -9.54 -18.00
CA ILE A 298 -3.98 -9.89 -18.52
C ILE A 298 -4.54 -8.78 -19.40
N GLU A 299 -4.40 -7.51 -19.00
CA GLU A 299 -4.81 -6.36 -19.83
C GLU A 299 -4.03 -6.30 -21.15
N LYS A 300 -2.71 -6.50 -21.09
CA LYS A 300 -1.84 -6.60 -22.26
C LYS A 300 -2.25 -7.74 -23.18
N ALA A 301 -2.59 -8.91 -22.61
CA ALA A 301 -3.11 -10.04 -23.38
C ALA A 301 -4.40 -9.68 -24.15
N LYS A 302 -5.27 -8.86 -23.55
CA LYS A 302 -6.54 -8.43 -24.16
C LYS A 302 -6.38 -7.34 -25.23
N GLY A 303 -5.20 -6.72 -25.38
CA GLY A 303 -4.97 -5.63 -26.35
C GLY A 303 -5.57 -4.27 -25.96
N LYS A 304 -5.98 -4.06 -24.69
CA LYS A 304 -6.71 -2.84 -24.24
C LYS A 304 -5.81 -1.69 -23.72
N THR A 305 -4.48 -1.74 -23.89
CA THR A 305 -3.58 -0.73 -23.31
C THR A 305 -3.80 0.68 -23.91
N THR A 306 -4.36 1.59 -23.13
CA THR A 306 -4.65 3.00 -23.48
C THR A 306 -3.47 3.97 -23.27
N GLN A 307 -2.26 3.47 -23.01
CA GLN A 307 -1.04 4.28 -22.97
C GLN A 307 -0.11 3.91 -24.13
N SER A 308 -0.18 4.75 -25.17
CA SER A 308 0.88 5.15 -26.10
C SER A 308 1.98 4.13 -26.44
N SER A 309 1.99 3.71 -27.72
CA SER A 309 3.14 3.22 -28.48
C SER A 309 3.84 1.94 -27.98
N LEU A 310 3.09 0.83 -27.87
CA LEU A 310 3.70 -0.51 -27.93
C LEU A 310 3.00 -1.32 -29.03
N PRO A 311 3.68 -1.68 -30.14
CA PRO A 311 3.12 -2.57 -31.13
C PRO A 311 3.23 -4.02 -30.64
N LEU A 312 2.09 -4.73 -30.54
CA LEU A 312 1.86 -6.13 -30.93
C LEU A 312 0.83 -6.90 -30.08
N LEU A 313 0.01 -7.67 -30.83
CA LEU A 313 -0.83 -8.83 -30.50
C LEU A 313 -2.01 -8.62 -29.53
N GLU A 314 -3.13 -8.16 -30.10
CA GLU A 314 -4.47 -8.46 -29.57
C GLU A 314 -4.64 -10.00 -29.50
N LEU A 315 -4.71 -10.58 -28.30
CA LEU A 315 -4.98 -12.00 -28.13
C LEU A 315 -6.43 -12.17 -27.64
N SER A 316 -7.29 -12.58 -28.57
CA SER A 316 -8.70 -12.94 -28.36
C SER A 316 -8.87 -14.32 -27.71
N GLY A 317 -8.15 -14.59 -26.62
CA GLY A 317 -8.17 -15.89 -25.92
C GLY A 317 -8.96 -15.88 -24.61
N SER A 318 -9.38 -17.05 -24.14
CA SER A 318 -9.98 -17.20 -22.80
C SER A 318 -8.91 -17.08 -21.70
N VAL A 319 -9.14 -16.21 -20.72
CA VAL A 319 -8.18 -15.87 -19.66
C VAL A 319 -8.86 -15.98 -18.30
N LEU A 320 -8.16 -16.56 -17.33
CA LEU A 320 -8.59 -16.58 -15.93
C LEU A 320 -7.41 -16.30 -14.99
N LEU A 321 -7.64 -15.47 -13.97
CA LEU A 321 -6.73 -15.27 -12.85
C LEU A 321 -7.23 -16.08 -11.66
N LEU A 322 -6.35 -16.94 -11.14
CA LEU A 322 -6.61 -17.81 -10.02
C LEU A 322 -5.82 -17.35 -8.80
N THR A 323 -6.50 -17.22 -7.67
CA THR A 323 -5.89 -16.86 -6.39
C THR A 323 -6.01 -18.01 -5.38
N TYR A 324 -5.22 -17.97 -4.33
CA TYR A 324 -5.28 -18.97 -3.27
C TYR A 324 -6.52 -18.84 -2.36
N THR A 325 -6.90 -17.61 -1.99
CA THR A 325 -8.01 -17.37 -1.05
C THR A 325 -9.16 -16.58 -1.67
N LYS A 326 -10.38 -16.81 -1.18
CA LYS A 326 -11.57 -16.05 -1.59
C LYS A 326 -11.41 -14.54 -1.34
N THR A 327 -10.74 -14.18 -0.24
CA THR A 327 -10.48 -12.79 0.11
C THR A 327 -9.51 -12.13 -0.88
N LEU A 328 -8.46 -12.86 -1.30
CA LEU A 328 -7.54 -12.39 -2.34
C LEU A 328 -8.23 -12.31 -3.71
N ALA A 329 -9.13 -13.24 -4.05
CA ALA A 329 -9.96 -13.14 -5.26
C ALA A 329 -10.78 -11.84 -5.26
N LYS A 330 -11.48 -11.52 -4.15
CA LYS A 330 -12.23 -10.26 -4.00
C LYS A 330 -11.34 -9.03 -4.17
N TYR A 331 -10.16 -9.04 -3.57
CA TYR A 331 -9.21 -7.94 -3.66
C TYR A 331 -8.65 -7.78 -5.08
N ALA A 332 -8.29 -8.88 -5.74
CA ALA A 332 -7.85 -8.87 -7.13
C ALA A 332 -8.97 -8.39 -8.07
N SER A 333 -10.23 -8.77 -7.84
CA SER A 333 -11.38 -8.26 -8.59
C SER A 333 -11.58 -6.77 -8.43
N TYR A 334 -11.41 -6.26 -7.20
CA TYR A 334 -11.42 -4.82 -6.95
C TYR A 334 -10.25 -4.11 -7.64
N MET A 335 -9.02 -4.61 -7.52
CA MET A 335 -7.86 -4.07 -8.22
C MET A 335 -8.03 -4.08 -9.75
N ALA A 336 -8.66 -5.13 -10.28
CA ALA A 336 -8.98 -5.24 -11.69
C ALA A 336 -10.02 -4.19 -12.11
N SER A 337 -11.07 -3.96 -11.31
CA SER A 337 -12.11 -2.97 -11.64
C SER A 337 -11.63 -1.52 -11.60
N LEU A 338 -10.59 -1.22 -10.80
CA LEU A 338 -9.91 0.08 -10.82
C LEU A 338 -9.18 0.36 -12.15
N VAL A 339 -8.80 -0.70 -12.87
CA VAL A 339 -8.04 -0.62 -14.11
C VAL A 339 -8.94 -0.80 -15.34
N ASP A 340 -9.81 -1.81 -15.31
CA ASP A 340 -10.78 -2.16 -16.35
C ASP A 340 -12.10 -2.61 -15.67
N PRO A 341 -13.18 -1.82 -15.74
CA PRO A 341 -14.46 -2.13 -15.10
C PRO A 341 -15.06 -3.48 -15.51
N GLU A 342 -14.72 -4.01 -16.69
CA GLU A 342 -15.22 -5.29 -17.21
C GLU A 342 -14.35 -6.51 -16.81
N ALA A 343 -13.29 -6.32 -16.02
CA ALA A 343 -12.32 -7.38 -15.73
C ALA A 343 -12.73 -8.34 -14.59
N GLY A 344 -13.78 -8.02 -13.84
CA GLY A 344 -14.17 -8.74 -12.61
C GLY A 344 -14.56 -10.21 -12.80
N ASP A 345 -15.19 -10.56 -13.92
CA ASP A 345 -15.77 -11.90 -14.19
C ASP A 345 -14.73 -13.01 -14.41
N ARG A 346 -13.44 -12.69 -14.36
CA ARG A 346 -12.34 -13.61 -14.74
C ARG A 346 -11.38 -13.90 -13.58
N ILE A 347 -11.86 -13.77 -12.35
CA ILE A 347 -11.07 -13.97 -11.15
C ILE A 347 -11.80 -14.95 -10.23
N SER A 348 -11.14 -16.05 -9.88
CA SER A 348 -11.69 -17.07 -8.96
C SER A 348 -10.60 -17.68 -8.10
N THR A 349 -10.96 -18.52 -7.13
CA THR A 349 -9.95 -19.30 -6.42
C THR A 349 -9.55 -20.55 -7.20
N ALA A 350 -8.29 -20.98 -7.08
CA ALA A 350 -7.81 -22.21 -7.72
C ALA A 350 -8.67 -23.42 -7.32
N ASP A 351 -8.96 -23.57 -6.03
CA ASP A 351 -9.78 -24.68 -5.52
C ASP A 351 -11.19 -24.71 -6.13
N SER A 352 -11.87 -23.56 -6.18
CA SER A 352 -13.24 -23.52 -6.72
C SER A 352 -13.25 -23.86 -8.21
N PHE A 353 -12.26 -23.37 -8.95
CA PHE A 353 -12.10 -23.66 -10.38
C PHE A 353 -11.75 -25.12 -10.65
N ILE A 354 -10.84 -25.71 -9.86
CA ILE A 354 -10.49 -27.14 -9.95
C ILE A 354 -11.71 -28.00 -9.67
N VAL A 355 -12.49 -27.69 -8.63
CA VAL A 355 -13.71 -28.43 -8.29
C VAL A 355 -14.77 -28.29 -9.38
N GLU A 356 -14.93 -27.11 -9.97
CA GLU A 356 -15.82 -26.88 -11.12
C GLU A 356 -15.44 -27.78 -12.30
N LYS A 357 -14.18 -27.74 -12.74
CA LYS A 357 -13.71 -28.56 -13.87
C LYS A 357 -13.67 -30.05 -13.57
N PHE A 358 -13.43 -30.42 -12.31
CA PHE A 358 -13.55 -31.81 -11.88
C PHE A 358 -14.99 -32.32 -11.98
N ARG A 359 -15.99 -31.52 -11.59
CA ARG A 359 -17.42 -31.87 -11.75
C ARG A 359 -17.86 -31.95 -13.20
N GLU A 360 -17.24 -31.20 -14.11
CA GLU A 360 -17.51 -31.39 -15.55
C GLU A 360 -17.04 -32.76 -16.05
N LEU A 361 -15.93 -33.28 -15.53
CA LEU A 361 -15.46 -34.65 -15.84
C LEU A 361 -16.28 -35.72 -15.11
N TYR A 362 -16.70 -35.44 -13.87
CA TYR A 362 -17.43 -36.36 -13.00
C TYR A 362 -18.67 -35.67 -12.38
N PRO A 363 -19.80 -35.58 -13.11
CA PRO A 363 -20.97 -34.80 -12.69
C PRO A 363 -21.56 -35.20 -11.33
N SER A 364 -21.48 -36.49 -10.99
CA SER A 364 -22.00 -37.02 -9.72
C SER A 364 -21.00 -36.94 -8.56
N ALA A 365 -19.80 -36.39 -8.77
CA ALA A 365 -18.75 -36.38 -7.76
C ALA A 365 -18.88 -35.21 -6.78
N GLY A 366 -18.89 -35.53 -5.49
CA GLY A 366 -18.72 -34.58 -4.40
C GLY A 366 -17.25 -34.45 -4.00
N VAL A 367 -16.86 -33.27 -3.50
CA VAL A 367 -15.53 -33.03 -2.91
C VAL A 367 -15.73 -32.69 -1.44
N SER A 368 -15.04 -33.43 -0.56
CA SER A 368 -15.13 -33.29 0.89
C SER A 368 -13.75 -33.33 1.53
N TYR A 369 -13.50 -32.47 2.52
CA TYR A 369 -12.22 -32.41 3.23
C TYR A 369 -12.10 -33.49 4.34
N ASP A 370 -13.22 -34.08 4.78
CA ASP A 370 -13.23 -35.03 5.90
C ASP A 370 -13.23 -36.49 5.47
N ILE A 371 -13.51 -36.78 4.19
CA ILE A 371 -13.63 -38.13 3.65
C ILE A 371 -12.35 -38.95 3.83
N THR A 372 -11.19 -38.31 3.73
CA THR A 372 -9.88 -38.96 3.92
C THR A 372 -9.74 -39.53 5.33
N LYS A 373 -10.16 -38.78 6.36
CA LYS A 373 -10.10 -39.24 7.75
C LYS A 373 -11.06 -40.40 8.00
N GLU A 374 -12.27 -40.31 7.45
CA GLU A 374 -13.30 -41.35 7.56
C GLU A 374 -12.79 -42.68 6.99
N ILE A 375 -12.27 -42.67 5.75
CA ILE A 375 -11.80 -43.89 5.08
C ILE A 375 -10.51 -44.40 5.72
N ALA A 376 -9.57 -43.51 6.06
CA ALA A 376 -8.33 -43.91 6.71
C ALA A 376 -8.55 -44.61 8.06
N GLY A 377 -9.61 -44.27 8.80
CA GLY A 377 -9.97 -44.95 10.05
C GLY A 377 -10.35 -46.42 9.86
N SER A 378 -10.92 -46.77 8.70
CA SER A 378 -11.30 -48.15 8.37
C SER A 378 -10.15 -49.01 7.81
N LEU A 379 -9.08 -48.36 7.34
CA LEU A 379 -7.94 -49.00 6.68
C LEU A 379 -6.64 -48.93 7.51
N SER A 380 -6.69 -48.35 8.71
CA SER A 380 -5.52 -48.25 9.59
C SER A 380 -5.22 -49.59 10.23
N GLU A 381 -4.04 -50.14 9.94
CA GLU A 381 -3.49 -51.35 10.57
C GLU A 381 -2.13 -51.01 11.22
N PRO A 382 -1.84 -51.48 12.45
CA PRO A 382 -0.54 -51.27 13.08
C PRO A 382 0.61 -51.76 12.18
N PRO A 383 1.70 -50.98 12.02
CA PRO A 383 2.10 -49.80 12.79
C PRO A 383 1.58 -48.45 12.25
N LEU A 384 0.71 -48.45 11.23
CA LEU A 384 0.22 -47.24 10.58
C LEU A 384 -1.06 -46.74 11.28
N ASP A 385 -0.94 -45.64 12.01
CA ASP A 385 -2.09 -44.99 12.61
C ASP A 385 -2.87 -44.14 11.56
N THR A 386 -4.13 -43.83 11.87
CA THR A 386 -4.99 -43.04 10.98
C THR A 386 -4.39 -41.67 10.68
N LYS A 387 -3.73 -41.04 11.66
CA LYS A 387 -3.13 -39.70 11.49
C LYS A 387 -1.98 -39.72 10.49
N LEU A 388 -1.11 -40.71 10.57
CA LEU A 388 -0.02 -40.91 9.61
C LEU A 388 -0.57 -41.18 8.22
N LEU A 389 -1.55 -42.08 8.06
CA LEU A 389 -2.13 -42.39 6.76
C LEU A 389 -2.75 -41.17 6.09
N VAL A 390 -3.54 -40.38 6.83
CA VAL A 390 -4.12 -39.13 6.31
C VAL A 390 -3.04 -38.14 5.91
N ALA A 391 -2.01 -37.97 6.74
CA ALA A 391 -0.91 -37.06 6.44
C ALA A 391 -0.12 -37.49 5.20
N GLU A 392 0.21 -38.78 5.07
CA GLU A 392 0.90 -39.33 3.91
C GLU A 392 0.07 -39.21 2.63
N ALA A 393 -1.23 -39.53 2.69
CA ALA A 393 -2.12 -39.44 1.54
C ALA A 393 -2.28 -37.98 1.06
N GLU A 394 -2.72 -37.09 1.94
CA GLU A 394 -3.08 -35.71 1.57
C GLU A 394 -1.88 -34.80 1.39
N SER A 395 -0.99 -34.76 2.39
CA SER A 395 0.06 -33.75 2.46
C SER A 395 1.32 -34.15 1.72
N PHE A 396 1.53 -35.45 1.45
CA PHE A 396 2.70 -35.94 0.71
C PHE A 396 2.34 -36.47 -0.68
N ILE A 397 1.64 -37.61 -0.77
CA ILE A 397 1.44 -38.34 -2.02
C ILE A 397 0.57 -37.54 -3.00
N TRP A 398 -0.65 -37.17 -2.60
CA TRP A 398 -1.57 -36.44 -3.48
C TRP A 398 -1.11 -35.01 -3.70
N ALA A 399 -0.77 -34.26 -2.64
CA ALA A 399 -0.32 -32.87 -2.79
C ALA A 399 0.90 -32.72 -3.72
N ASN A 400 1.88 -33.63 -3.68
CA ASN A 400 3.09 -33.56 -4.51
C ASN A 400 3.00 -34.34 -5.82
N PHE A 401 1.84 -34.94 -6.13
CA PHE A 401 1.61 -35.75 -7.33
C PHE A 401 2.64 -36.89 -7.50
N ILE A 402 2.97 -37.55 -6.38
CA ILE A 402 4.03 -38.57 -6.31
C ILE A 402 3.59 -39.89 -6.95
N THR A 403 4.49 -40.48 -7.72
CA THR A 403 4.31 -41.81 -8.33
C THR A 403 4.72 -42.94 -7.38
N LYS A 404 4.28 -44.16 -7.69
CA LYS A 404 4.61 -45.35 -6.90
C LYS A 404 6.11 -45.59 -6.84
N GLU A 405 6.77 -45.45 -7.98
CA GLU A 405 8.20 -45.64 -8.19
C GLU A 405 8.99 -44.62 -7.37
N GLU A 406 8.58 -43.35 -7.38
CA GLU A 406 9.20 -42.29 -6.55
C GLU A 406 9.01 -42.58 -5.05
N TYR A 407 7.81 -42.98 -4.65
CA TYR A 407 7.49 -43.20 -3.24
C TYR A 407 8.24 -44.41 -2.66
N ILE A 408 8.24 -45.54 -3.37
CA ILE A 408 8.72 -46.84 -2.86
C ILE A 408 10.16 -47.12 -3.27
N ASP A 409 10.55 -46.83 -4.52
CA ASP A 409 11.85 -47.25 -5.06
C ASP A 409 12.91 -46.16 -4.92
N GLN A 410 12.58 -44.92 -5.27
CA GLN A 410 13.48 -43.78 -5.09
C GLN A 410 13.51 -43.28 -3.65
N MET A 411 12.55 -43.71 -2.81
CA MET A 411 12.47 -43.39 -1.39
C MET A 411 12.62 -41.89 -1.11
N VAL A 412 12.00 -41.05 -1.95
CA VAL A 412 12.01 -39.58 -1.85
C VAL A 412 11.81 -39.15 -0.39
N GLU A 413 12.62 -38.23 0.13
CA GLU A 413 12.53 -37.82 1.54
C GLU A 413 11.12 -37.31 1.86
N ARG A 414 10.70 -37.41 3.12
CA ARG A 414 9.37 -36.93 3.56
C ARG A 414 9.53 -35.77 4.50
N THR A 415 10.19 -34.73 4.02
CA THR A 415 10.60 -33.60 4.85
C THR A 415 9.39 -32.87 5.41
N GLY A 416 9.38 -32.63 6.72
CA GLY A 416 8.22 -32.12 7.46
C GLY A 416 7.34 -33.20 8.10
N MET A 417 7.55 -34.48 7.78
CA MET A 417 6.88 -35.61 8.44
C MET A 417 7.73 -36.14 9.60
N LYS A 418 7.10 -36.37 10.76
CA LYS A 418 7.77 -36.75 12.02
C LYS A 418 8.34 -38.18 12.03
N ASN A 419 7.71 -39.13 11.33
CA ASN A 419 8.05 -40.55 11.43
C ASN A 419 8.82 -41.01 10.20
N SER A 420 10.04 -41.54 10.36
CA SER A 420 10.77 -42.21 9.27
C SER A 420 10.12 -43.54 8.89
N LEU A 421 9.74 -43.72 7.63
CA LEU A 421 9.15 -44.94 7.09
C LEU A 421 10.18 -45.75 6.32
N ARG A 422 10.27 -47.04 6.67
CA ARG A 422 11.04 -48.05 5.92
C ARG A 422 10.33 -48.38 4.61
N LYS A 423 11.06 -49.02 3.68
CA LYS A 423 10.52 -49.38 2.37
C LYS A 423 9.26 -50.26 2.49
N GLU A 424 9.26 -51.23 3.40
CA GLU A 424 8.12 -52.12 3.64
C GLU A 424 6.87 -51.35 4.11
N GLN A 425 7.07 -50.35 4.99
CA GLN A 425 6.00 -49.49 5.46
C GLN A 425 5.47 -48.58 4.36
N ARG A 426 6.32 -48.09 3.44
CA ARG A 426 5.87 -47.34 2.27
C ARG A 426 5.04 -48.19 1.31
N VAL A 427 5.36 -49.48 1.15
CA VAL A 427 4.49 -50.41 0.39
C VAL A 427 3.12 -50.53 1.04
N GLN A 428 3.06 -50.68 2.37
CA GLN A 428 1.80 -50.75 3.11
C GLN A 428 0.99 -49.44 2.98
N VAL A 429 1.63 -48.28 3.14
CA VAL A 429 0.99 -46.97 2.93
C VAL A 429 0.46 -46.85 1.51
N TRP A 430 1.24 -47.20 0.49
CA TRP A 430 0.79 -47.12 -0.90
C TRP A 430 -0.43 -48.00 -1.18
N LYS A 431 -0.43 -49.23 -0.62
CA LYS A 431 -1.58 -50.14 -0.72
C LYS A 431 -2.83 -49.53 -0.06
N ALA A 432 -2.68 -48.97 1.14
CA ALA A 432 -3.77 -48.30 1.84
C ALA A 432 -4.29 -47.09 1.06
N VAL A 433 -3.40 -46.23 0.56
CA VAL A 433 -3.77 -45.05 -0.25
C VAL A 433 -4.49 -45.46 -1.53
N THR A 434 -4.03 -46.50 -2.23
CA THR A 434 -4.72 -47.01 -3.43
C THR A 434 -6.12 -47.52 -3.10
N ALA A 435 -6.28 -48.22 -1.97
CA ALA A 435 -7.60 -48.65 -1.50
C ALA A 435 -8.50 -47.46 -1.10
N MET A 436 -7.92 -46.40 -0.52
CA MET A 436 -8.64 -45.15 -0.23
C MET A 436 -9.14 -44.49 -1.52
N GLU A 437 -8.29 -44.37 -2.53
CA GLU A 437 -8.66 -43.80 -3.83
C GLU A 437 -9.81 -44.59 -4.48
N GLN A 438 -9.75 -45.92 -4.44
CA GLN A 438 -10.81 -46.77 -4.96
C GLN A 438 -12.12 -46.57 -4.19
N THR A 439 -12.07 -46.56 -2.85
CA THR A 439 -13.25 -46.35 -2.01
C THR A 439 -13.89 -44.97 -2.25
N MET A 440 -13.07 -43.93 -2.41
CA MET A 440 -13.53 -42.57 -2.75
C MET A 440 -14.22 -42.53 -4.11
N ARG A 441 -13.66 -43.23 -5.11
CA ARG A 441 -14.23 -43.35 -6.46
C ARG A 441 -15.57 -44.09 -6.43
N GLU A 442 -15.70 -45.17 -5.67
CA GLU A 442 -16.94 -45.95 -5.52
C GLU A 442 -18.03 -45.16 -4.79
N LYS A 443 -17.68 -44.42 -3.73
CA LYS A 443 -18.60 -43.54 -3.00
C LYS A 443 -18.97 -42.26 -3.77
N GLY A 444 -18.23 -41.91 -4.83
CA GLY A 444 -18.38 -40.64 -5.55
C GLY A 444 -17.99 -39.42 -4.70
N LEU A 445 -17.23 -39.60 -3.61
CA LEU A 445 -16.80 -38.54 -2.69
C LEU A 445 -15.28 -38.49 -2.63
N TRP A 446 -14.72 -37.34 -2.99
CA TRP A 446 -13.29 -37.20 -3.26
C TRP A 446 -12.62 -36.19 -2.32
N ALA A 447 -11.37 -36.48 -1.98
CA ALA A 447 -10.47 -35.50 -1.38
C ALA A 447 -10.08 -34.41 -2.41
N PRO A 448 -9.86 -33.14 -2.00
CA PRO A 448 -9.50 -32.06 -2.91
C PRO A 448 -8.23 -32.31 -3.72
N ASN A 449 -7.13 -32.76 -3.08
CA ASN A 449 -5.88 -33.03 -3.78
C ASN A 449 -6.02 -34.23 -4.73
N LEU A 450 -6.77 -35.27 -4.33
CA LEU A 450 -7.05 -36.41 -5.20
C LEU A 450 -7.87 -36.00 -6.43
N ALA A 451 -8.88 -35.15 -6.25
CA ALA A 451 -9.65 -34.58 -7.36
C ALA A 451 -8.75 -33.77 -8.31
N ALA A 452 -7.80 -32.99 -7.79
CA ALA A 452 -6.79 -32.30 -8.61
C ALA A 452 -5.88 -33.29 -9.36
N CYS A 453 -5.43 -34.37 -8.72
CA CYS A 453 -4.66 -35.43 -9.38
C CYS A 453 -5.43 -36.06 -10.56
N GLU A 454 -6.71 -36.40 -10.34
CA GLU A 454 -7.56 -36.98 -11.39
C GLU A 454 -7.81 -36.00 -12.53
N LEU A 455 -8.06 -34.73 -12.21
CA LEU A 455 -8.22 -33.67 -13.19
C LEU A 455 -6.94 -33.51 -14.03
N ALA A 456 -5.76 -33.48 -13.41
CA ALA A 456 -4.48 -33.40 -14.10
C ALA A 456 -4.27 -34.58 -15.08
N ARG A 457 -4.63 -35.80 -14.67
CA ARG A 457 -4.51 -37.03 -15.49
C ARG A 457 -5.50 -37.07 -16.65
N ASN A 458 -6.68 -36.48 -16.48
CA ASN A 458 -7.82 -36.63 -17.40
C ASN A 458 -8.26 -35.32 -18.08
N ALA A 459 -7.54 -34.21 -17.93
CA ALA A 459 -7.94 -32.90 -18.47
C ALA A 459 -8.16 -32.90 -20.00
N THR A 460 -7.52 -33.81 -20.74
CA THR A 460 -7.74 -33.96 -22.19
C THR A 460 -9.14 -34.47 -22.55
N LYS A 461 -9.86 -35.06 -21.60
CA LYS A 461 -11.26 -35.49 -21.76
C LYS A 461 -12.26 -34.35 -21.56
N LEU A 462 -11.82 -33.20 -21.04
CA LEU A 462 -12.69 -32.03 -20.93
C LEU A 462 -13.08 -31.54 -22.32
N PRO A 463 -14.31 -31.02 -22.50
CA PRO A 463 -14.68 -30.30 -23.70
C PRO A 463 -13.69 -29.18 -24.00
N GLU A 464 -13.40 -28.94 -25.28
CA GLU A 464 -12.44 -27.91 -25.68
C GLU A 464 -12.86 -26.50 -25.21
N ALA A 465 -14.16 -26.23 -25.11
CA ALA A 465 -14.72 -24.98 -24.61
C ALA A 465 -14.46 -24.76 -23.10
N SER A 466 -14.28 -25.83 -22.33
CA SER A 466 -14.01 -25.77 -20.89
C SER A 466 -12.55 -25.49 -20.57
N ARG A 467 -11.66 -25.65 -21.56
CA ARG A 467 -10.22 -25.40 -21.43
C ARG A 467 -9.90 -23.93 -21.72
N LEU A 468 -8.95 -23.39 -20.97
CA LEU A 468 -8.56 -21.97 -21.06
C LEU A 468 -7.31 -21.79 -21.90
N ASP A 469 -7.21 -20.73 -22.70
CA ASP A 469 -5.98 -20.41 -23.42
C ASP A 469 -4.85 -20.05 -22.46
N TYR A 470 -5.15 -19.16 -21.52
CA TYR A 470 -4.20 -18.60 -20.58
C TYR A 470 -4.70 -18.74 -19.15
N VAL A 471 -3.86 -19.33 -18.29
CA VAL A 471 -4.13 -19.43 -16.85
C VAL A 471 -3.10 -18.61 -16.10
N PHE A 472 -3.56 -17.60 -15.36
CA PHE A 472 -2.73 -16.80 -14.48
C PHE A 472 -2.96 -17.28 -13.05
N VAL A 473 -1.89 -17.43 -12.27
CA VAL A 473 -1.98 -17.91 -10.88
C VAL A 473 -1.21 -16.96 -9.98
N ASP A 474 -1.89 -16.38 -9.01
CA ASP A 474 -1.27 -15.58 -7.95
C ASP A 474 -1.03 -16.43 -6.69
N GLU A 475 0.02 -16.10 -5.94
CA GLU A 475 0.49 -16.86 -4.78
C GLU A 475 0.67 -18.37 -5.07
N ALA A 476 1.28 -18.70 -6.22
CA ALA A 476 1.43 -20.06 -6.71
C ALA A 476 2.19 -21.00 -5.74
N GLN A 477 2.96 -20.46 -4.80
CA GLN A 477 3.65 -21.22 -3.75
C GLN A 477 2.71 -21.79 -2.67
N ASP A 478 1.48 -21.26 -2.56
CA ASP A 478 0.47 -21.78 -1.63
C ASP A 478 -0.33 -22.95 -2.21
N LEU A 479 -0.18 -23.24 -3.52
CA LEU A 479 -0.86 -24.34 -4.19
C LEU A 479 -0.03 -25.63 -4.14
N SER A 480 -0.73 -26.77 -4.10
CA SER A 480 -0.09 -28.08 -4.20
C SER A 480 0.42 -28.35 -5.62
N ALA A 481 1.40 -29.25 -5.78
CA ALA A 481 1.88 -29.64 -7.10
C ALA A 481 0.76 -30.30 -7.93
N ALA A 482 -0.15 -31.04 -7.29
CA ALA A 482 -1.34 -31.58 -7.95
C ALA A 482 -2.27 -30.48 -8.47
N ALA A 483 -2.53 -29.43 -7.68
CA ALA A 483 -3.33 -28.30 -8.12
C ALA A 483 -2.67 -27.61 -9.34
N LEU A 484 -1.38 -27.32 -9.28
CA LEU A 484 -0.65 -26.72 -10.41
C LEU A 484 -0.63 -27.62 -11.65
N SER A 485 -0.50 -28.93 -11.46
CA SER A 485 -0.57 -29.92 -12.56
C SER A 485 -1.94 -29.88 -13.25
N ALA A 486 -3.01 -29.83 -12.46
CA ALA A 486 -4.37 -29.73 -12.99
C ALA A 486 -4.58 -28.45 -13.80
N LEU A 487 -4.12 -27.31 -13.27
CA LEU A 487 -4.20 -26.02 -13.95
C LEU A 487 -3.37 -26.01 -15.25
N LYS A 488 -2.17 -26.60 -15.24
CA LYS A 488 -1.35 -26.75 -16.43
C LYS A 488 -2.01 -27.64 -17.49
N ALA A 489 -2.65 -28.72 -17.08
CA ALA A 489 -3.34 -29.62 -17.99
C ALA A 489 -4.60 -28.97 -18.62
N ILE A 490 -5.28 -28.08 -17.89
CA ILE A 490 -6.42 -27.30 -18.40
C ILE A 490 -5.96 -26.23 -19.39
N ALA A 491 -4.82 -25.56 -19.13
CA ALA A 491 -4.28 -24.52 -20.00
C ALA A 491 -3.96 -25.09 -21.41
N LYS A 492 -4.41 -24.39 -22.47
CA LYS A 492 -4.10 -24.76 -23.86
C LYS A 492 -2.75 -24.23 -24.30
N LYS A 493 -2.39 -23.00 -23.89
CA LYS A 493 -1.16 -22.33 -24.33
C LYS A 493 -0.14 -22.24 -23.20
N CYS A 494 -0.39 -21.42 -22.18
CA CYS A 494 0.58 -21.23 -21.11
C CYS A 494 -0.04 -20.92 -19.76
N VAL A 495 0.76 -21.19 -18.72
CA VAL A 495 0.49 -20.77 -17.35
C VAL A 495 1.47 -19.66 -16.95
N VAL A 496 0.95 -18.55 -16.47
CA VAL A 496 1.76 -17.45 -15.91
C VAL A 496 1.58 -17.44 -14.41
N LEU A 497 2.66 -17.64 -13.68
CA LEU A 497 2.66 -17.79 -12.24
C LEU A 497 3.27 -16.55 -11.59
N ALA A 498 2.70 -16.12 -10.48
CA ALA A 498 3.37 -15.25 -9.52
C ALA A 498 3.53 -15.97 -8.19
N GLY A 499 4.69 -15.80 -7.55
CA GLY A 499 4.92 -16.32 -6.23
C GLY A 499 6.07 -15.64 -5.50
N ASP A 500 6.23 -15.97 -4.22
CA ASP A 500 7.28 -15.38 -3.40
C ASP A 500 8.69 -15.90 -3.80
N ALA A 501 9.68 -15.01 -3.75
CA ALA A 501 11.09 -15.36 -3.93
C ALA A 501 11.67 -16.01 -2.67
N ASP A 502 11.28 -15.52 -1.49
CA ASP A 502 11.78 -15.96 -0.18
C ASP A 502 10.99 -17.18 0.36
N GLN A 503 9.79 -17.44 -0.16
CA GLN A 503 8.98 -18.62 0.20
C GLN A 503 9.08 -19.76 -0.82
N SER A 504 10.11 -19.77 -1.67
CA SER A 504 10.61 -21.08 -2.07
C SER A 504 10.87 -21.88 -0.77
N ILE A 505 10.48 -23.16 -0.69
CA ILE A 505 11.03 -24.16 0.25
C ILE A 505 10.14 -24.63 1.46
N TYR A 506 8.87 -24.24 1.66
CA TYR A 506 8.08 -24.89 2.74
C TYR A 506 7.49 -26.27 2.41
N GLN A 507 7.52 -26.69 1.15
CA GLN A 507 7.42 -28.11 0.82
C GLN A 507 8.74 -28.54 0.17
N PRO A 508 9.56 -29.36 0.83
CA PRO A 508 10.85 -29.80 0.31
C PRO A 508 10.79 -30.68 -0.96
N PHE A 509 9.64 -30.70 -1.64
CA PHE A 509 9.34 -31.46 -2.85
C PHE A 509 8.52 -30.70 -3.89
N PHE A 510 8.25 -29.42 -3.64
CA PHE A 510 7.54 -28.57 -4.58
C PHE A 510 8.47 -28.21 -5.75
N SER A 511 8.13 -28.70 -6.94
CA SER A 511 8.85 -28.41 -8.17
C SER A 511 7.86 -28.12 -9.28
N PHE A 512 7.96 -26.93 -9.89
CA PHE A 512 7.18 -26.58 -11.08
C PHE A 512 7.37 -27.62 -12.19
N ARG A 513 8.55 -28.24 -12.27
CA ARG A 513 8.83 -29.33 -13.21
C ARG A 513 7.93 -30.55 -12.99
N ARG A 514 7.65 -30.92 -11.73
CA ARG A 514 6.71 -32.01 -11.40
C ARG A 514 5.30 -31.67 -11.84
N ALA A 515 4.91 -30.41 -11.74
CA ALA A 515 3.63 -29.93 -12.23
C ALA A 515 3.53 -29.83 -13.76
N GLY A 516 4.57 -30.24 -14.50
CA GLY A 516 4.63 -30.12 -15.96
C GLY A 516 4.78 -28.66 -16.45
N ILE A 517 5.16 -27.75 -15.56
CA ILE A 517 5.33 -26.33 -15.85
C ILE A 517 6.81 -26.07 -16.11
N ASP A 518 7.14 -25.69 -17.35
CA ASP A 518 8.51 -25.40 -17.74
C ASP A 518 8.77 -23.89 -17.68
N ILE A 519 9.51 -23.44 -16.68
CA ILE A 519 9.85 -22.02 -16.44
C ILE A 519 11.34 -21.73 -16.62
N ALA A 520 12.11 -22.69 -17.15
CA ALA A 520 13.55 -22.54 -17.33
C ALA A 520 13.86 -21.35 -18.26
N GLY A 521 14.72 -20.44 -17.79
CA GLY A 521 15.07 -19.19 -18.49
C GLY A 521 13.94 -18.14 -18.56
N ARG A 522 12.77 -18.40 -17.95
CA ARG A 522 11.56 -17.55 -18.01
C ARG A 522 11.06 -17.15 -16.62
N THR A 523 12.01 -17.01 -15.70
CA THR A 523 11.76 -16.52 -14.35
C THR A 523 12.29 -15.09 -14.23
N ARG A 524 11.47 -14.17 -13.74
CA ARG A 524 11.85 -12.79 -13.40
C ARG A 524 11.62 -12.53 -11.92
N VAL A 525 12.54 -11.82 -11.30
CA VAL A 525 12.49 -11.50 -9.87
C VAL A 525 12.27 -10.00 -9.72
N LEU A 526 11.18 -9.62 -9.06
CA LEU A 526 10.94 -8.27 -8.58
C LEU A 526 11.69 -8.11 -7.25
N ARG A 527 12.59 -7.13 -7.20
CA ARG A 527 13.51 -6.93 -6.06
C ARG A 527 13.11 -5.75 -5.17
N ILE A 528 12.32 -4.81 -5.69
CA ILE A 528 12.02 -3.59 -4.96
C ILE A 528 10.66 -3.69 -4.28
N ASN A 529 10.61 -3.40 -2.98
CA ASN A 529 9.37 -3.27 -2.22
C ASN A 529 8.82 -1.85 -2.39
N PHE A 530 7.68 -1.74 -3.08
CA PHE A 530 7.01 -0.45 -3.34
C PHE A 530 5.82 -0.20 -2.42
N ARG A 531 5.53 -1.14 -1.53
CA ARG A 531 4.32 -1.15 -0.71
C ARG A 531 4.58 -0.61 0.69
N ASN A 532 5.60 -1.15 1.34
CA ASN A 532 5.92 -0.83 2.72
C ASN A 532 6.83 0.40 2.80
N THR A 533 6.80 1.09 3.93
CA THR A 533 7.84 2.05 4.27
C THR A 533 9.14 1.31 4.63
N VAL A 534 10.28 2.00 4.55
CA VAL A 534 11.59 1.49 4.98
C VAL A 534 11.50 0.99 6.42
N GLN A 535 10.87 1.76 7.30
CA GLN A 535 10.71 1.47 8.72
C GLN A 535 9.89 0.21 8.97
N VAL A 536 8.72 0.06 8.34
CA VAL A 536 7.89 -1.15 8.46
C VAL A 536 8.64 -2.36 7.90
N HIS A 537 9.32 -2.19 6.76
CA HIS A 537 10.09 -3.27 6.15
C HIS A 537 11.25 -3.72 7.06
N GLU A 538 12.10 -2.80 7.50
CA GLU A 538 13.24 -3.09 8.37
C GLU A 538 12.80 -3.71 9.70
N PHE A 539 11.75 -3.18 10.34
CA PHE A 539 11.17 -3.78 11.54
C PHE A 539 10.74 -5.23 11.32
N ALA A 540 10.01 -5.50 10.24
CA ALA A 540 9.56 -6.84 9.89
C ALA A 540 10.74 -7.78 9.60
N GLU A 541 11.78 -7.30 8.92
CA GLU A 541 12.99 -8.06 8.65
C GLU A 541 13.80 -8.35 9.93
N ARG A 542 13.95 -7.37 10.84
CA ARG A 542 14.58 -7.58 12.15
C ARG A 542 13.85 -8.67 12.95
N PHE A 543 12.52 -8.63 12.95
CA PHE A 543 11.70 -9.66 13.60
C PHE A 543 11.83 -11.05 12.94
N ARG A 544 11.90 -11.09 11.61
CA ARG A 544 12.05 -12.32 10.81
C ARG A 544 13.41 -12.99 11.01
N LYS A 545 14.50 -12.20 11.02
CA LYS A 545 15.89 -12.68 11.13
C LYS A 545 16.20 -13.45 12.43
N LYS A 546 15.40 -13.26 13.48
CA LYS A 546 15.51 -14.04 14.72
C LYS A 546 15.04 -15.50 14.58
N SER A 547 14.48 -15.89 13.44
CA SER A 547 14.14 -17.30 13.15
C SER A 547 15.39 -18.12 12.82
N GLN A 548 15.52 -19.32 13.40
CA GLN A 548 16.61 -20.24 13.05
C GLN A 548 16.48 -20.76 11.60
N GLY A 549 17.59 -20.72 10.84
CA GLY A 549 17.65 -21.22 9.45
C GLY A 549 17.17 -20.22 8.40
N PHE A 550 17.34 -18.92 8.64
CA PHE A 550 16.99 -17.86 7.71
C PHE A 550 18.03 -17.72 6.58
N ASP A 551 17.56 -17.70 5.33
CA ASP A 551 18.39 -17.50 4.15
C ASP A 551 18.49 -16.00 3.81
N THR A 552 19.70 -15.46 3.82
CA THR A 552 19.98 -14.01 3.76
C THR A 552 19.97 -13.41 2.35
N GLU A 553 19.72 -14.19 1.30
CA GLU A 553 20.05 -13.79 -0.08
C GLU A 553 19.03 -12.93 -0.85
N SER A 554 17.85 -12.60 -0.31
CA SER A 554 16.93 -11.67 -1.00
C SER A 554 15.96 -10.86 -0.12
N SER A 555 16.46 -10.07 0.82
CA SER A 555 15.61 -9.01 1.40
C SER A 555 15.36 -7.92 0.33
N PRO A 556 14.11 -7.66 -0.07
CA PRO A 556 13.81 -6.62 -1.06
C PRO A 556 14.10 -5.23 -0.50
N GLU A 557 14.66 -4.32 -1.29
CA GLU A 557 14.90 -2.96 -0.82
C GLU A 557 13.59 -2.15 -0.82
N ALA A 558 13.23 -1.58 0.34
CA ALA A 558 12.20 -0.55 0.44
C ALA A 558 12.85 0.83 0.26
N PHE A 559 12.15 1.78 -0.35
CA PHE A 559 12.67 3.14 -0.61
C PHE A 559 11.77 4.26 -0.05
N ARG A 560 10.58 3.92 0.45
CA ARG A 560 9.59 4.89 0.91
C ARG A 560 9.77 5.15 2.39
N GLU A 561 10.19 6.34 2.77
CA GLU A 561 10.26 6.72 4.19
C GLU A 561 8.86 6.85 4.79
N GLY A 562 8.73 6.53 6.08
CA GLY A 562 7.51 6.71 6.86
C GLY A 562 7.77 6.56 8.37
N PRO A 563 6.71 6.47 9.18
CA PRO A 563 6.86 6.36 10.62
C PRO A 563 7.33 4.96 11.04
N GLU A 564 8.07 4.90 12.15
CA GLU A 564 8.39 3.63 12.82
C GLU A 564 7.12 2.91 13.28
N PRO A 565 7.08 1.56 13.19
CA PRO A 565 6.05 0.79 13.86
C PRO A 565 5.99 1.10 15.35
N GLU A 566 4.80 1.07 15.93
CA GLU A 566 4.59 1.36 17.35
C GLU A 566 4.01 0.12 18.06
N VAL A 567 4.54 -0.24 19.23
CA VAL A 567 3.96 -1.29 20.07
C VAL A 567 3.30 -0.67 21.31
N PHE A 568 2.04 -1.01 21.52
CA PHE A 568 1.22 -0.60 22.65
C PHE A 568 1.02 -1.79 23.58
N GLN A 569 1.20 -1.57 24.88
CA GLN A 569 1.11 -2.60 25.90
C GLN A 569 0.04 -2.22 26.93
N GLY A 570 -0.85 -3.17 27.24
CA GLY A 570 -1.85 -3.06 28.30
C GLY A 570 -1.89 -4.31 29.18
N GLU A 571 -2.34 -4.15 30.42
CA GLU A 571 -2.40 -5.21 31.44
C GLU A 571 -3.62 -6.11 31.24
N SER A 572 -4.72 -5.54 30.77
CA SER A 572 -5.98 -6.25 30.53
C SER A 572 -6.42 -6.17 29.05
N PRO A 573 -7.22 -7.13 28.55
CA PRO A 573 -7.80 -7.04 27.21
C PRO A 573 -8.58 -5.75 26.97
N ALA A 574 -9.31 -5.26 27.99
CA ALA A 574 -10.09 -4.03 27.91
C ALA A 574 -9.21 -2.78 27.74
N GLU A 575 -8.08 -2.72 28.44
CA GLU A 575 -7.10 -1.64 28.29
C GLU A 575 -6.47 -1.63 26.88
N ILE A 576 -6.07 -2.81 26.39
CA ILE A 576 -5.50 -2.96 25.05
C ILE A 576 -6.52 -2.56 23.97
N GLN A 577 -7.78 -2.95 24.15
CA GLN A 577 -8.89 -2.56 23.28
C GLN A 577 -9.14 -1.05 23.31
N ALA A 578 -9.05 -0.41 24.48
CA ALA A 578 -9.17 1.04 24.62
C ALA A 578 -8.03 1.77 23.90
N LEU A 579 -6.79 1.29 24.03
CA LEU A 579 -5.63 1.81 23.29
C LEU A 579 -5.84 1.69 21.77
N LEU A 580 -6.32 0.53 21.29
CA LEU A 580 -6.63 0.34 19.87
C LEU A 580 -7.69 1.34 19.39
N ALA A 581 -8.77 1.51 20.16
CA ALA A 581 -9.81 2.46 19.82
C ALA A 581 -9.30 3.92 19.80
N GLN A 582 -8.40 4.30 20.71
CA GLN A 582 -7.75 5.62 20.69
C GLN A 582 -6.88 5.81 19.44
N ARG A 583 -6.21 4.76 18.97
CA ARG A 583 -5.44 4.81 17.72
C ARG A 583 -6.34 4.93 16.49
N VAL A 584 -7.49 4.25 16.48
CA VAL A 584 -8.52 4.50 15.45
C VAL A 584 -8.96 5.96 15.45
N ASP A 585 -9.24 6.53 16.63
CA ASP A 585 -9.62 7.95 16.78
C ASP A 585 -8.52 8.88 16.21
N LEU A 586 -7.26 8.62 16.52
CA LEU A 586 -6.13 9.36 15.95
C LEU A 586 -6.11 9.30 14.41
N PHE A 587 -6.18 8.10 13.83
CA PHE A 587 -6.07 7.96 12.38
C PHE A 587 -7.25 8.59 11.64
N VAL A 588 -8.48 8.37 12.12
CA VAL A 588 -9.68 8.88 11.43
C VAL A 588 -9.90 10.36 11.72
N GLN A 589 -9.95 10.77 12.99
CA GLN A 589 -10.37 12.12 13.37
C GLN A 589 -9.22 13.14 13.24
N ARG A 590 -7.99 12.75 13.59
CA ARG A 590 -6.86 13.68 13.60
C ARG A 590 -6.08 13.66 12.29
N LEU A 591 -5.72 12.48 11.81
CA LEU A 591 -4.92 12.35 10.59
C LEU A 591 -5.78 12.34 9.32
N GLY A 592 -7.10 12.16 9.43
CA GLY A 592 -8.03 12.24 8.30
C GLY A 592 -7.92 11.07 7.33
N TYR A 593 -7.64 9.87 7.84
CA TYR A 593 -7.72 8.65 7.05
C TYR A 593 -9.18 8.26 6.82
N ASP A 594 -9.51 7.90 5.58
CA ASP A 594 -10.79 7.24 5.29
C ASP A 594 -10.83 5.89 6.04
N PRO A 595 -11.94 5.54 6.74
CA PRO A 595 -12.00 4.33 7.55
C PRO A 595 -11.63 3.04 6.81
N GLU A 596 -11.99 2.92 5.53
CA GLU A 596 -11.66 1.74 4.71
C GLU A 596 -10.17 1.55 4.41
N ASN A 597 -9.34 2.57 4.68
CA ASN A 597 -7.88 2.50 4.57
C ASN A 597 -7.21 1.99 5.86
N ILE A 598 -8.00 1.74 6.91
CA ILE A 598 -7.53 1.21 8.20
C ILE A 598 -8.00 -0.24 8.32
N ALA A 599 -7.04 -1.15 8.50
CA ALA A 599 -7.31 -2.55 8.80
C ALA A 599 -6.94 -2.91 10.24
N ILE A 600 -7.84 -3.61 10.93
CA ILE A 600 -7.59 -4.20 12.23
C ILE A 600 -7.43 -5.70 12.04
N VAL A 601 -6.26 -6.20 12.44
CA VAL A 601 -5.84 -7.58 12.25
C VAL A 601 -5.73 -8.26 13.60
N ALA A 602 -6.57 -9.25 13.87
CA ALA A 602 -6.52 -10.04 15.10
C ALA A 602 -6.15 -11.49 14.85
N THR A 603 -5.82 -12.24 15.91
CA THR A 603 -5.59 -13.68 15.79
C THR A 603 -6.91 -14.41 15.55
N THR A 604 -7.89 -14.25 16.43
CA THR A 604 -9.16 -15.00 16.36
C THR A 604 -10.33 -14.17 15.83
N THR A 605 -11.37 -14.85 15.32
CA THR A 605 -12.63 -14.18 14.94
C THR A 605 -13.36 -13.62 16.15
N GLY A 606 -13.31 -14.30 17.31
CA GLY A 606 -13.92 -13.81 18.55
C GLY A 606 -13.30 -12.49 19.03
N ASP A 607 -11.99 -12.30 18.84
CA ASP A 607 -11.35 -11.01 19.12
C ASP A 607 -11.83 -9.92 18.16
N LEU A 608 -12.04 -10.24 16.87
CA LEU A 608 -12.60 -9.30 15.89
C LEU A 608 -14.03 -8.90 16.26
N ASP A 609 -14.88 -9.83 16.67
CA ASP A 609 -16.27 -9.54 17.04
C ASP A 609 -16.32 -8.61 18.27
N SER A 610 -15.45 -8.85 19.26
CA SER A 610 -15.32 -7.98 20.44
C SER A 610 -14.86 -6.57 20.06
N LEU A 611 -13.85 -6.45 19.18
CA LEU A 611 -13.37 -5.17 18.67
C LEU A 611 -14.43 -4.46 17.82
N ALA A 612 -15.18 -5.19 16.99
CA ALA A 612 -16.26 -4.65 16.17
C ALA A 612 -17.35 -4.02 17.06
N GLN A 613 -17.78 -4.71 18.11
CA GLN A 613 -18.77 -4.18 19.06
C GLN A 613 -18.29 -2.91 19.75
N LEU A 614 -17.02 -2.87 20.17
CA LEU A 614 -16.44 -1.68 20.80
C LEU A 614 -16.40 -0.48 19.84
N LEU A 615 -15.94 -0.71 18.61
CA LEU A 615 -15.79 0.35 17.60
C LEU A 615 -17.14 0.86 17.10
N ASN A 616 -18.12 -0.03 16.91
CA ASN A 616 -19.49 0.34 16.57
C ASN A 616 -20.12 1.21 17.69
N LYS A 617 -19.89 0.90 18.97
CA LYS A 617 -20.35 1.75 20.10
C LYS A 617 -19.72 3.15 20.09
N LYS A 618 -18.50 3.28 19.54
CA LYS A 618 -17.82 4.56 19.33
C LYS A 618 -18.22 5.27 18.03
N GLY A 619 -19.12 4.70 17.24
CA GLY A 619 -19.61 5.30 16.00
C GLY A 619 -18.82 4.93 14.74
N TYR A 620 -17.90 3.98 14.81
CA TYR A 620 -17.19 3.49 13.62
C TYR A 620 -17.85 2.23 13.07
N ALA A 621 -18.32 2.28 11.82
CA ALA A 621 -18.75 1.09 11.12
C ALA A 621 -17.56 0.16 10.87
N THR A 622 -17.82 -1.15 10.90
CA THR A 622 -16.79 -2.19 10.70
C THR A 622 -17.28 -3.22 9.67
N ALA A 623 -16.36 -3.76 8.88
CA ALA A 623 -16.67 -4.76 7.86
C ALA A 623 -15.57 -5.83 7.83
N ASN A 624 -15.94 -7.11 7.95
CA ASN A 624 -14.98 -8.21 7.93
C ASN A 624 -14.70 -8.65 6.50
N VAL A 625 -13.42 -8.68 6.12
CA VAL A 625 -12.99 -9.03 4.75
C VAL A 625 -13.36 -10.45 4.33
N LYS A 626 -13.69 -11.32 5.30
CA LYS A 626 -14.16 -12.69 5.05
C LYS A 626 -15.67 -12.81 4.84
N ASP A 627 -16.45 -11.78 5.15
CA ASP A 627 -17.90 -11.84 5.01
C ASP A 627 -18.26 -12.06 3.54
N LYS A 628 -19.31 -12.84 3.30
CA LYS A 628 -19.72 -13.22 1.94
C LYS A 628 -20.04 -11.98 1.10
N ASP A 629 -20.74 -11.01 1.69
CA ASP A 629 -21.23 -9.81 1.03
C ASP A 629 -20.24 -8.62 1.11
N PHE A 630 -19.04 -8.86 1.64
CA PHE A 630 -17.98 -7.86 1.68
C PHE A 630 -17.44 -7.53 0.29
N ASP A 631 -17.27 -6.23 0.02
CA ASP A 631 -16.60 -5.68 -1.16
C ASP A 631 -15.58 -4.59 -0.76
N PHE A 632 -14.39 -4.64 -1.35
CA PHE A 632 -13.33 -3.65 -1.18
C PHE A 632 -13.69 -2.27 -1.75
N SER A 633 -14.73 -2.16 -2.59
CA SER A 633 -15.28 -0.87 -3.06
C SER A 633 -16.06 -0.11 -1.98
N GLN A 634 -16.54 -0.79 -0.93
CA GLN A 634 -17.32 -0.20 0.15
C GLN A 634 -16.52 0.89 0.88
N ARG A 635 -17.19 1.97 1.27
CA ARG A 635 -16.56 3.13 1.94
C ARG A 635 -17.15 3.35 3.33
N GLY A 636 -16.40 4.03 4.19
CA GLY A 636 -16.86 4.47 5.51
C GLY A 636 -16.83 3.40 6.60
N SER A 637 -16.19 2.24 6.36
CA SER A 637 -16.09 1.15 7.33
C SER A 637 -14.63 0.72 7.55
N LEU A 638 -14.21 0.58 8.82
CA LEU A 638 -12.94 -0.05 9.18
C LEU A 638 -12.92 -1.51 8.74
N ARG A 639 -11.78 -1.98 8.23
CA ARG A 639 -11.65 -3.34 7.71
C ARG A 639 -11.16 -4.29 8.80
N LEU A 640 -11.88 -5.37 9.04
CA LEU A 640 -11.52 -6.40 10.01
C LEU A 640 -11.00 -7.64 9.30
N SER A 641 -9.87 -8.19 9.76
CA SER A 641 -9.32 -9.43 9.20
C SER A 641 -8.63 -10.25 10.27
N THR A 642 -8.63 -11.58 10.13
CA THR A 642 -7.69 -12.40 10.91
C THR A 642 -6.31 -12.39 10.27
N MET A 643 -5.25 -12.67 11.03
CA MET A 643 -3.88 -12.73 10.50
C MET A 643 -3.70 -13.70 9.33
N HIS A 644 -4.49 -14.78 9.28
CA HIS A 644 -4.44 -15.74 8.18
C HIS A 644 -5.12 -15.22 6.92
N SER A 645 -6.13 -14.36 7.07
CA SER A 645 -6.98 -13.88 5.98
C SER A 645 -6.48 -12.58 5.36
N VAL A 646 -5.58 -11.89 6.07
CA VAL A 646 -5.00 -10.63 5.60
C VAL A 646 -3.89 -10.85 4.57
N LYS A 647 -3.43 -12.10 4.39
CA LYS A 647 -2.41 -12.44 3.39
C LYS A 647 -2.84 -12.00 2.00
N GLY A 648 -1.97 -11.24 1.32
CA GLY A 648 -2.23 -10.70 -0.02
C GLY A 648 -3.06 -9.41 -0.05
N LEU A 649 -3.52 -8.90 1.11
CA LEU A 649 -4.23 -7.62 1.23
C LEU A 649 -3.32 -6.53 1.76
N ASP A 650 -3.45 -5.29 1.30
CA ASP A 650 -2.59 -4.21 1.76
C ASP A 650 -3.39 -2.97 2.12
N PHE A 651 -3.02 -2.35 3.24
CA PHE A 651 -3.74 -1.22 3.82
C PHE A 651 -2.77 -0.12 4.22
N PRO A 652 -3.13 1.16 4.00
CA PRO A 652 -2.39 2.31 4.53
C PRO A 652 -2.02 2.19 6.01
N VAL A 653 -3.00 1.83 6.84
CA VAL A 653 -2.85 1.66 8.28
C VAL A 653 -3.24 0.25 8.69
N VAL A 654 -2.38 -0.43 9.43
CA VAL A 654 -2.67 -1.74 10.02
C VAL A 654 -2.49 -1.71 11.54
N LEU A 655 -3.54 -2.09 12.24
CA LEU A 655 -3.61 -2.23 13.70
C LEU A 655 -3.63 -3.73 14.05
N VAL A 656 -2.50 -4.26 14.52
CA VAL A 656 -2.34 -5.70 14.83
C VAL A 656 -2.69 -5.96 16.30
N TYR A 657 -3.82 -6.58 16.57
CA TYR A 657 -4.26 -7.01 17.89
C TYR A 657 -3.71 -8.41 18.22
N LEU A 658 -2.63 -8.46 18.99
CA LEU A 658 -1.85 -9.67 19.31
C LEU A 658 -1.87 -9.94 20.83
N THR A 659 -3.04 -10.23 21.38
CA THR A 659 -3.20 -10.53 22.82
C THR A 659 -3.12 -12.02 23.16
N ARG A 660 -3.28 -12.88 22.15
CA ARG A 660 -3.19 -14.35 22.28
C ARG A 660 -2.46 -14.91 21.08
N LEU A 661 -1.62 -15.91 21.30
CA LEU A 661 -0.96 -16.68 20.24
C LEU A 661 -1.60 -18.07 20.18
N PHE A 662 -1.72 -18.65 18.98
CA PHE A 662 -2.26 -20.00 18.82
C PHE A 662 -1.29 -21.03 19.41
N GLY A 663 -1.80 -21.98 20.18
CA GLY A 663 -1.07 -23.19 20.57
C GLY A 663 -1.58 -24.39 19.77
N SER A 664 -0.69 -25.32 19.44
CA SER A 664 -1.08 -26.63 18.90
C SER A 664 -0.33 -27.70 19.69
N ASP A 665 -1.05 -28.50 20.47
CA ASP A 665 -0.48 -29.56 21.30
C ASP A 665 0.04 -30.76 20.47
N THR A 666 -0.20 -30.77 19.16
CA THR A 666 0.10 -31.88 18.26
C THR A 666 1.36 -31.65 17.39
N LEU A 667 1.79 -30.40 17.25
CA LEU A 667 2.94 -30.00 16.44
C LEU A 667 4.17 -29.75 17.31
N ASP A 668 5.36 -29.90 16.73
CA ASP A 668 6.61 -29.55 17.41
C ASP A 668 6.60 -28.04 17.71
N GLN A 669 6.97 -27.67 18.94
CA GLN A 669 6.95 -26.28 19.41
C GLN A 669 7.79 -25.35 18.52
N SER A 670 8.91 -25.85 17.98
CA SER A 670 9.76 -25.10 17.04
C SER A 670 9.07 -24.81 15.71
N VAL A 671 8.26 -25.75 15.21
CA VAL A 671 7.49 -25.60 13.96
C VAL A 671 6.31 -24.65 14.17
N VAL A 672 5.61 -24.77 15.31
CA VAL A 672 4.53 -23.85 15.69
C VAL A 672 5.06 -22.42 15.82
N GLU A 673 6.20 -22.24 16.50
CA GLU A 673 6.81 -20.93 16.64
C GLU A 673 7.19 -20.32 15.28
N LYS A 674 7.86 -21.11 14.41
CA LYS A 674 8.22 -20.65 13.05
C LYS A 674 6.99 -20.25 12.25
N HIS A 675 5.93 -21.05 12.30
CA HIS A 675 4.67 -20.75 11.63
C HIS A 675 4.04 -19.45 12.15
N LEU A 676 3.92 -19.30 13.47
CA LEU A 676 3.38 -18.09 14.10
C LEU A 676 4.20 -16.84 13.77
N ARG A 677 5.53 -16.95 13.77
CA ARG A 677 6.43 -15.86 13.38
C ARG A 677 6.16 -15.42 11.94
N ASN A 678 5.99 -16.37 11.02
CA ASN A 678 5.64 -16.06 9.64
C ASN A 678 4.26 -15.40 9.54
N VAL A 679 3.27 -15.85 10.30
CA VAL A 679 1.92 -15.25 10.33
C VAL A 679 1.97 -13.81 10.85
N ILE A 680 2.74 -13.53 11.91
CA ILE A 680 2.95 -12.17 12.42
C ILE A 680 3.70 -11.30 11.40
N TYR A 681 4.77 -11.83 10.79
CA TYR A 681 5.50 -11.14 9.72
C TYR A 681 4.56 -10.76 8.56
N VAL A 682 3.70 -11.68 8.13
CA VAL A 682 2.71 -11.41 7.09
C VAL A 682 1.77 -10.29 7.52
N ALA A 683 1.24 -10.34 8.75
CA ALA A 683 0.32 -9.33 9.27
C ALA A 683 0.96 -7.93 9.34
N VAL A 684 2.18 -7.83 9.86
CA VAL A 684 2.95 -6.58 9.96
C VAL A 684 3.24 -6.01 8.57
N THR A 685 3.69 -6.85 7.63
CA THR A 685 4.02 -6.43 6.25
C THR A 685 2.80 -6.06 5.41
N ARG A 686 1.58 -6.15 5.94
CA ARG A 686 0.38 -5.59 5.28
C ARG A 686 0.25 -4.08 5.45
N ALA A 687 0.97 -3.50 6.41
CA ALA A 687 1.01 -2.06 6.64
C ALA A 687 1.78 -1.37 5.52
N MET A 688 1.12 -0.52 4.75
CA MET A 688 1.81 0.32 3.78
C MET A 688 2.57 1.43 4.49
N GLU A 689 1.90 2.21 5.36
CA GLU A 689 2.46 3.39 6.05
C GLU A 689 2.61 3.18 7.55
N HIS A 690 1.51 2.87 8.24
CA HIS A 690 1.52 2.73 9.70
C HIS A 690 1.27 1.30 10.13
N CYS A 691 2.12 0.82 11.03
CA CYS A 691 1.91 -0.42 11.76
C CYS A 691 1.84 -0.11 13.25
N ASN A 692 0.71 -0.40 13.88
CA ASN A 692 0.58 -0.34 15.33
C ASN A 692 0.22 -1.72 15.86
N ILE A 693 0.97 -2.20 16.85
CA ILE A 693 0.86 -3.56 17.38
C ILE A 693 0.44 -3.48 18.84
N PHE A 694 -0.58 -4.24 19.22
CA PHE A 694 -1.18 -4.21 20.54
C PHE A 694 -0.97 -5.55 21.23
N VAL A 695 -0.22 -5.56 22.34
CA VAL A 695 0.19 -6.77 23.04
C VAL A 695 -0.11 -6.68 24.54
N LYS A 696 -0.12 -7.84 25.20
CA LYS A 696 -0.22 -7.91 26.67
C LYS A 696 1.11 -7.49 27.31
N LYS A 697 1.05 -6.54 28.25
CA LYS A 697 2.19 -6.10 29.06
C LYS A 697 2.74 -7.26 29.88
N GLY A 698 4.08 -7.39 29.92
CA GLY A 698 4.75 -8.45 30.67
C GLY A 698 4.55 -9.86 30.09
N SER A 699 4.26 -9.97 28.79
CA SER A 699 4.20 -11.27 28.12
C SER A 699 5.55 -12.00 28.20
N THR A 700 5.54 -13.26 28.62
CA THR A 700 6.72 -14.14 28.65
C THR A 700 6.91 -14.92 27.35
N ASN A 701 6.03 -14.72 26.36
CA ASN A 701 6.13 -15.42 25.09
C ASN A 701 7.27 -14.83 24.23
N GLN A 702 8.22 -15.68 23.83
CA GLN A 702 9.41 -15.27 23.08
C GLN A 702 9.08 -14.51 21.77
N LEU A 703 7.99 -14.85 21.07
CA LEU A 703 7.59 -14.12 19.87
C LEU A 703 7.21 -12.67 20.17
N VAL A 704 6.55 -12.42 21.31
CA VAL A 704 6.17 -11.07 21.73
C VAL A 704 7.39 -10.28 22.20
N VAL A 705 8.29 -10.95 22.95
CA VAL A 705 9.57 -10.36 23.38
C VAL A 705 10.40 -9.96 22.16
N ASP A 706 10.56 -10.86 21.20
CA ASP A 706 11.30 -10.60 19.97
C ASP A 706 10.74 -9.44 19.15
N LEU A 707 9.40 -9.33 19.10
CA LEU A 707 8.69 -8.26 18.42
C LEU A 707 8.92 -6.90 19.08
N ILE A 708 8.91 -6.86 20.42
CA ILE A 708 9.23 -5.65 21.18
C ILE A 708 10.70 -5.27 20.98
N GLU A 709 11.63 -6.23 21.05
CA GLU A 709 13.05 -5.98 20.85
C GLU A 709 13.36 -5.47 19.43
N ALA A 710 12.61 -5.93 18.42
CA ALA A 710 12.76 -5.50 17.03
C ALA A 710 12.45 -4.01 16.81
N LEU A 711 11.76 -3.34 17.75
CA LEU A 711 11.53 -1.89 17.70
C LEU A 711 12.78 -1.07 17.98
N THR A 712 13.71 -1.58 18.80
CA THR A 712 14.94 -0.86 19.13
C THR A 712 15.93 -1.08 17.98
N PRO A 713 16.37 -0.04 17.27
CA PRO A 713 17.48 -0.18 16.34
C PRO A 713 18.70 -0.62 17.16
N SER A 714 19.29 -1.78 16.84
CA SER A 714 20.61 -2.13 17.35
C SER A 714 21.57 -1.00 16.98
N ALA A 715 22.25 -0.41 17.97
CA ALA A 715 23.16 0.74 17.84
C ALA A 715 24.46 0.41 17.07
N SER A 716 24.38 -0.42 16.04
CA SER A 716 25.50 -0.88 15.23
C SER A 716 25.12 -0.73 13.75
N LEU A 717 25.34 0.48 13.23
CA LEU A 717 25.74 0.74 11.86
C LEU A 717 26.75 1.88 11.86
#